data_AF-A0A6J0YAX2-F1
#
_entry.id   AF-A0A6J0YAX2-F1
#
_cell.length_a   1.000
_cell.length_b   1.000
_cell.length_c   1.000
_cell.angle_alpha   90.00
_cell.angle_beta   90.00
_cell.angle_gamma   90.00
#
_symmetry.space_group_name_H-M   'P 1'
#
loop_
_entity.id
_entity.type
_entity.pdbx_description
1 polymer ?
#
loop_
_entity_poly.entity_id
_entity_poly.type
_entity_poly.pdbx_seq_one_letter_code
_entity_poly.pdbx_strand_id
1 'polypeptide(L)'
;MALPRLTGALRSFSNVTKQDNYNEEVADLQMKRSKLHEQIIGLDLTWMKIVKFLNEKLEKSEMQRVNEDLKDILQAAKQIVGTDNGKEAIESAAAFLFKTFHLKDCVGHQETKAIKQMFGPFPSSSATAACDATNRITSYFCKDSLTALVQMTSDEYGDRVLFGKNLAFSFDMHDLDHFDELPINGESQKTISLDYKKFLTDHLQEHSTLNRKPAEKTNDSFLWCEVEKYLNATLNEMAEATRIEDLCCTLYDMLASVKSGDELQDELFELLGPDGLELIEKLLQNRITIVDRFLNSSNDHKLQALQDNCKKILGENAKPNYGCQVTIQSEQEKQLMKQYRREEKRIARREKKAGEDGETADGLLCFDPKELRMHREQALMNARNVPILSRQRDTDVEKIRYPHVYDSQAEAMRTSAFIAGTKMILPEGIQRENNKIYEEVKIPYSEPMPIGFEEKPVYIQDLDEIGQLAFKGMRRLNRIQSIVFETAYNTNENMLICAPTGAGKTNIAMLTVLHEIRQHFQQGVIKKNEFKIVYVAPMKALAAEMTNYFSKRLEPLGIVVKELTGDMQLSKNEILRTQMLVTTPEKWDVVTRKSVGDVALSQIVKLLILDEVHLLHEDRGPVLESIVARTLRQVESTQSMIRILGLSATLPNYLDIATFLHVNPCIGLFFFDGRFRPVPLGQTFLGVKSANKVQQLNNMDEVCYESVLKQVKAGHQVMVFVHARNATVRTAMSLIERAKNNGQISYFLPTQGPDYGHAEKQVQKSRNRQVRELFPDGFSIHHAGMLRQDRNLVESLFSNGHIKVLVCTATLAWGVNLPAHAVIIKGTQIYAAKRGSFVDLGILDVMQIFGRAGRPQFDKFGEGIIITTHDKLSHYLSLLTQQNPIESQFLESLADNLNAEIALGTVTNVEEAVKWISYTYLYVRMRANPLVYGISHKAYQIDPTLAKHREQLVIEVGRKLDKARMIRFEERTGYFSSTDLGRTASHYYIKYNTIETFNELFDAHKTESDIFAIVSKAEEFDQIKVREEEIEELDTLLSNFCELSAPGGVENSYGKINILLQTYISRGEVDSFSLISDSAYVAQ
;
A
#
# COMPACT_ATOMS: atom_id res chain seq x y z
N MET A 1 41.57 22.52 -10.66
CA MET A 1 41.37 21.75 -11.91
C MET A 1 40.86 20.37 -11.53
N ALA A 2 39.63 20.04 -11.92
CA ALA A 2 39.04 18.72 -11.67
C ALA A 2 39.41 17.77 -12.82
N LEU A 3 40.02 16.64 -12.51
CA LEU A 3 40.31 15.57 -13.47
C LEU A 3 39.00 14.87 -13.91
N PRO A 4 38.91 14.37 -15.15
CA PRO A 4 37.66 13.84 -15.70
C PRO A 4 37.28 12.52 -15.01
N ARG A 5 36.03 12.43 -14.56
CA ARG A 5 35.44 11.17 -14.05
C ARG A 5 35.07 10.29 -15.24
N LEU A 6 35.73 9.15 -15.36
CA LEU A 6 35.38 8.10 -16.33
C LEU A 6 33.97 7.58 -16.04
N THR A 7 33.09 7.64 -17.03
CA THR A 7 31.71 7.12 -17.00
C THR A 7 31.71 5.60 -16.85
N GLY A 8 30.68 5.05 -16.19
CA GLY A 8 30.60 3.63 -15.79
C GLY A 8 30.83 2.59 -16.89
N ALA A 9 30.63 2.96 -18.16
CA ALA A 9 30.97 2.12 -19.30
C ALA A 9 32.47 1.73 -19.35
N LEU A 10 33.39 2.61 -18.93
CA LEU A 10 34.83 2.34 -18.97
C LEU A 10 35.34 1.44 -17.83
N ARG A 11 34.55 1.24 -16.76
CA ARG A 11 34.88 0.25 -15.72
C ARG A 11 34.53 -1.19 -16.11
N SER A 12 33.60 -1.37 -17.05
CA SER A 12 33.22 -2.71 -17.52
C SER A 12 34.31 -3.39 -18.38
N PHE A 13 35.35 -2.65 -18.77
CA PHE A 13 36.44 -3.14 -19.63
C PHE A 13 37.81 -3.16 -18.92
N SER A 14 37.84 -3.05 -17.59
CA SER A 14 39.05 -3.27 -16.79
C SER A 14 38.83 -4.44 -15.84
N ASN A 15 39.73 -5.42 -15.84
CA ASN A 15 39.70 -6.61 -14.96
C ASN A 15 39.95 -6.29 -13.47
N VAL A 16 39.76 -5.03 -13.06
CA VAL A 16 39.96 -4.55 -11.70
C VAL A 16 38.61 -4.59 -10.99
N THR A 17 38.09 -5.80 -10.75
CA THR A 17 36.96 -6.03 -9.86
C THR A 17 37.18 -7.26 -9.00
N LYS A 18 37.01 -7.04 -7.70
CA LYS A 18 37.11 -7.98 -6.58
C LYS A 18 36.33 -9.27 -6.86
N GLN A 19 36.97 -10.43 -6.74
CA GLN A 19 36.30 -11.73 -6.68
C GLN A 19 35.55 -11.82 -5.35
N ASP A 20 34.34 -11.28 -5.30
CA ASP A 20 33.38 -11.63 -4.26
C ASP A 20 32.48 -12.73 -4.86
N ASN A 21 32.45 -13.90 -4.23
CA ASN A 21 31.63 -15.04 -4.60
C ASN A 21 30.16 -14.61 -4.76
N TYR A 22 29.70 -14.53 -6.00
CA TYR A 22 28.30 -14.27 -6.34
C TYR A 22 27.51 -15.57 -6.13
N ASN A 23 26.89 -15.71 -4.96
CA ASN A 23 25.65 -16.49 -4.90
C ASN A 23 24.55 -15.67 -5.58
N GLU A 24 23.89 -16.27 -6.56
CA GLU A 24 22.76 -15.73 -7.30
C GLU A 24 21.55 -15.52 -6.38
N GLU A 25 21.53 -14.43 -5.62
CA GLU A 25 20.28 -13.83 -5.17
C GLU A 25 20.13 -12.48 -5.86
N VAL A 26 19.06 -12.36 -6.64
CA VAL A 26 18.63 -11.12 -7.28
C VAL A 26 18.59 -10.02 -6.23
N ALA A 27 19.61 -9.16 -6.27
CA ALA A 27 19.87 -8.17 -5.23
C ALA A 27 18.80 -7.08 -5.27
N ASP A 28 17.72 -7.31 -4.54
CA ASP A 28 16.74 -6.30 -4.21
C ASP A 28 17.46 -5.14 -3.52
N LEU A 29 17.33 -3.94 -4.08
CA LEU A 29 17.84 -2.69 -3.50
C LEU A 29 17.31 -2.52 -2.07
N GLN A 30 16.12 -3.04 -1.80
CA GLN A 30 15.52 -3.09 -0.48
C GLN A 30 16.34 -3.98 0.46
N MET A 31 16.75 -5.17 0.00
CA MET A 31 17.59 -6.09 0.79
C MET A 31 19.01 -5.54 1.03
N LYS A 32 19.60 -4.84 0.05
CA LYS A 32 20.87 -4.11 0.26
C LYS A 32 20.72 -2.97 1.26
N ARG A 33 19.61 -2.21 1.22
CA ARG A 33 19.30 -1.15 2.19
C ARG A 33 19.00 -1.71 3.56
N SER A 34 18.28 -2.82 3.66
CA SER A 34 18.03 -3.55 4.91
C SER A 34 19.34 -4.08 5.49
N LYS A 35 20.23 -4.67 4.69
CA LYS A 35 21.57 -5.09 5.14
C LYS A 35 22.43 -3.91 5.59
N LEU A 36 22.35 -2.77 4.90
CA LEU A 36 23.02 -1.52 5.33
C LEU A 36 22.41 -0.97 6.63
N HIS A 37 21.09 -1.05 6.78
CA HIS A 37 20.38 -0.63 7.98
C HIS A 37 20.69 -1.56 9.17
N GLU A 38 20.75 -2.87 8.95
CA GLU A 38 21.20 -3.88 9.91
C GLU A 38 22.66 -3.65 10.30
N GLN A 39 23.53 -3.30 9.36
CA GLN A 39 24.91 -2.91 9.64
C GLN A 39 24.98 -1.62 10.48
N ILE A 40 24.12 -0.63 10.21
CA ILE A 40 24.04 0.61 10.99
C ILE A 40 23.49 0.35 12.41
N ILE A 41 22.49 -0.51 12.57
CA ILE A 41 22.00 -0.96 13.89
C ILE A 41 23.07 -1.77 14.62
N GLY A 42 23.86 -2.54 13.87
CA GLY A 42 25.01 -3.30 14.38
C GLY A 42 26.07 -2.42 15.04
N LEU A 43 26.21 -1.15 14.62
CA LEU A 43 27.21 -0.21 15.11
C LEU A 43 26.83 0.48 16.43
N ASP A 44 25.54 0.51 16.81
CA ASP A 44 25.08 1.16 18.05
C ASP A 44 24.86 0.17 19.22
N LEU A 45 24.97 0.69 20.45
CA LEU A 45 24.73 -0.06 21.69
C LEU A 45 23.22 -0.22 21.91
N THR A 46 22.69 -1.42 21.64
CA THR A 46 21.26 -1.76 21.85
C THR A 46 21.01 -2.38 23.22
N TRP A 47 19.81 -2.19 23.78
CA TRP A 47 19.39 -2.80 25.06
C TRP A 47 19.55 -4.33 25.09
N MET A 48 19.23 -5.01 23.99
CA MET A 48 19.44 -6.46 23.82
C MET A 48 20.91 -6.88 24.00
N LYS A 49 21.87 -6.08 23.50
CA LYS A 49 23.31 -6.34 23.67
C LYS A 49 23.74 -6.16 25.13
N ILE A 50 23.18 -5.17 25.83
CA ILE A 50 23.45 -4.94 27.26
C ILE A 50 22.92 -6.13 28.07
N VAL A 51 21.67 -6.55 27.85
CA VAL A 51 21.07 -7.71 28.52
C VAL A 51 21.84 -9.00 28.21
N LYS A 52 22.23 -9.22 26.95
CA LYS A 52 23.03 -10.39 26.55
C LYS A 52 24.40 -10.41 27.24
N PHE A 53 25.09 -9.27 27.30
CA PHE A 53 26.36 -9.13 28.01
C PHE A 53 26.23 -9.45 29.51
N LEU A 54 25.16 -8.96 30.14
CA LEU A 54 24.88 -9.25 31.55
C LEU A 54 24.59 -10.75 31.78
N ASN A 55 23.85 -11.38 30.88
CA ASN A 55 23.51 -12.81 30.96
C ASN A 55 24.72 -13.74 30.78
N GLU A 56 25.74 -13.32 30.00
CA GLU A 56 26.93 -14.13 29.73
C GLU A 56 27.98 -14.06 30.85
N LYS A 57 27.94 -13.02 31.70
CA LYS A 57 29.01 -12.70 32.67
C LYS A 57 28.61 -12.85 34.15
N LEU A 58 27.32 -12.98 34.47
CA LEU A 58 26.81 -13.04 35.85
C LEU A 58 26.28 -14.43 36.23
N GLU A 59 26.39 -14.80 37.51
CA GLU A 59 25.81 -16.02 38.06
C GLU A 59 24.28 -15.91 38.28
N LYS A 60 23.57 -17.05 38.32
CA LYS A 60 22.09 -17.09 38.40
C LYS A 60 21.48 -16.36 39.60
N SER A 61 22.18 -16.28 40.73
CA SER A 61 21.72 -15.62 41.96
C SER A 61 21.83 -14.09 41.89
N GLU A 62 22.90 -13.58 41.28
CA GLU A 62 23.15 -12.14 41.09
C GLU A 62 22.25 -11.57 39.99
N MET A 63 21.90 -12.40 39.01
CA MET A 63 21.04 -12.05 37.90
C MET A 63 19.60 -11.72 38.29
N GLN A 64 19.09 -12.25 39.40
CA GLN A 64 17.75 -11.85 39.90
C GLN A 64 17.74 -10.39 40.36
N ARG A 65 18.79 -9.94 41.05
CA ARG A 65 18.91 -8.54 41.51
C ARG A 65 19.18 -7.58 40.35
N VAL A 66 20.06 -7.97 39.43
CA VAL A 66 20.35 -7.18 38.22
C VAL A 66 19.11 -7.04 37.32
N ASN A 67 18.22 -8.04 37.30
CA ASN A 67 16.94 -7.93 36.57
C ASN A 67 15.97 -6.93 37.20
N GLU A 68 15.98 -6.75 38.52
CA GLU A 68 15.22 -5.69 39.19
C GLU A 68 15.79 -4.31 38.84
N ASP A 69 17.12 -4.16 38.88
CA ASP A 69 17.78 -2.90 38.49
C ASP A 69 17.60 -2.56 36.99
N LEU A 70 17.59 -3.57 36.10
CA LEU A 70 17.27 -3.37 34.68
C LEU A 70 15.81 -2.92 34.47
N LYS A 71 14.87 -3.42 35.30
CA LYS A 71 13.48 -2.97 35.29
C LYS A 71 13.37 -1.52 35.77
N ASP A 72 14.13 -1.13 36.79
CA ASP A 72 14.17 0.25 37.27
C ASP A 72 14.68 1.21 36.20
N ILE A 73 15.72 0.83 35.44
CA ILE A 73 16.21 1.63 34.31
C ILE A 73 15.16 1.74 33.21
N LEU A 74 14.47 0.64 32.87
CA LEU A 74 13.38 0.66 31.89
C LEU A 74 12.20 1.52 32.36
N GLN A 75 11.88 1.51 33.65
CA GLN A 75 10.81 2.31 34.23
C GLN A 75 11.17 3.80 34.26
N ALA A 76 12.41 4.13 34.60
CA ALA A 76 12.93 5.49 34.48
C ALA A 76 12.94 5.97 33.02
N ALA A 77 13.33 5.11 32.07
CA ALA A 77 13.26 5.41 30.64
C ALA A 77 11.81 5.62 30.17
N LYS A 78 10.86 4.81 30.65
CA LYS A 78 9.42 4.96 30.38
C LYS A 78 8.89 6.31 30.89
N GLN A 79 9.34 6.77 32.06
CA GLN A 79 8.97 8.08 32.61
C GLN A 79 9.59 9.26 31.86
N ILE A 80 10.82 9.12 31.36
CA ILE A 80 11.53 10.19 30.63
C ILE A 80 10.99 10.34 29.19
N VAL A 81 10.71 9.22 28.51
CA VAL A 81 10.25 9.21 27.11
C VAL A 81 8.73 9.37 27.00
N GLY A 82 7.99 9.01 28.05
CA GLY A 82 6.52 8.96 28.05
C GLY A 82 5.97 7.60 27.62
N THR A 83 4.83 7.23 28.20
CA THR A 83 4.16 5.92 28.05
C THR A 83 3.65 5.63 26.64
N ASP A 84 3.38 6.66 25.84
CA ASP A 84 2.81 6.55 24.49
C ASP A 84 3.80 6.03 23.43
N ASN A 85 5.10 6.05 23.74
CA ASN A 85 6.14 5.69 22.77
C ASN A 85 6.39 4.18 22.79
N GLY A 86 6.53 3.58 21.60
CA GLY A 86 6.66 2.12 21.46
C GLY A 86 7.86 1.52 22.23
N LYS A 87 7.78 0.22 22.54
CA LYS A 87 8.76 -0.52 23.36
C LYS A 87 10.22 -0.31 22.93
N GLU A 88 10.49 -0.27 21.62
CA GLU A 88 11.82 0.01 21.07
C GLU A 88 12.39 1.40 21.45
N ALA A 89 11.54 2.43 21.57
CA ALA A 89 11.97 3.76 21.97
C ALA A 89 12.35 3.79 23.46
N ILE A 90 11.60 3.06 24.29
CA ILE A 90 11.89 2.89 25.73
C ILE A 90 13.20 2.12 25.90
N GLU A 91 13.39 1.04 25.16
CA GLU A 91 14.63 0.24 25.18
C GLU A 91 15.84 1.04 24.68
N SER A 92 15.68 1.84 23.63
CA SER A 92 16.74 2.72 23.13
C SER A 92 17.09 3.83 24.12
N ALA A 93 16.08 4.40 24.80
CA ALA A 93 16.30 5.37 25.86
C ALA A 93 16.98 4.75 27.08
N ALA A 94 16.60 3.53 27.47
CA ALA A 94 17.27 2.79 28.53
C ALA A 94 18.74 2.52 28.19
N ALA A 95 19.03 2.14 26.93
CA ALA A 95 20.41 1.98 26.45
C ALA A 95 21.19 3.31 26.45
N PHE A 96 20.55 4.42 26.10
CA PHE A 96 21.16 5.75 26.17
C PHE A 96 21.45 6.20 27.61
N LEU A 97 20.51 5.98 28.53
CA LEU A 97 20.69 6.29 29.96
C LEU A 97 21.83 5.45 30.55
N PHE A 98 21.87 4.15 30.25
CA PHE A 98 22.98 3.26 30.64
C PHE A 98 24.31 3.77 30.09
N LYS A 99 24.38 4.12 28.80
CA LYS A 99 25.59 4.70 28.18
C LYS A 99 25.98 6.05 28.81
N THR A 100 25.03 6.83 29.29
CA THR A 100 25.31 8.13 29.93
C THR A 100 25.84 7.97 31.36
N PHE A 101 25.36 6.97 32.10
CA PHE A 101 25.64 6.79 33.53
C PHE A 101 26.67 5.70 33.88
N HIS A 102 27.05 4.80 32.96
CA HIS A 102 27.93 3.64 33.25
C HIS A 102 29.32 3.93 33.85
N LEU A 103 29.75 5.19 33.95
CA LEU A 103 31.04 5.59 34.54
C LEU A 103 30.90 6.76 35.52
N LYS A 104 29.68 7.07 36.00
CA LYS A 104 29.40 8.29 36.78
C LYS A 104 28.64 8.01 38.06
N ASP A 105 29.21 8.47 39.17
CA ASP A 105 28.66 8.23 40.51
C ASP A 105 27.47 9.15 40.85
N CYS A 106 27.26 10.24 40.09
CA CYS A 106 26.16 11.18 40.32
C CYS A 106 25.69 11.89 39.04
N VAL A 107 24.43 12.36 39.04
CA VAL A 107 23.85 13.15 37.94
C VAL A 107 24.39 14.58 38.00
N GLY A 108 25.36 14.90 37.16
CA GLY A 108 25.93 16.24 37.04
C GLY A 108 25.21 17.10 35.98
N HIS A 109 25.75 18.31 35.77
CA HIS A 109 25.19 19.29 34.84
C HIS A 109 25.32 18.86 33.36
N GLN A 110 26.36 18.09 33.00
CA GLN A 110 26.60 17.66 31.63
C GLN A 110 25.63 16.55 31.20
N GLU A 111 25.34 15.63 32.10
CA GLU A 111 24.42 14.49 31.93
C GLU A 111 23.00 15.01 31.88
N THR A 112 22.65 15.93 32.79
CA THR A 112 21.37 16.64 32.76
C THR A 112 21.19 17.39 31.43
N LYS A 113 22.25 18.02 30.90
CA LYS A 113 22.21 18.70 29.60
C LYS A 113 22.06 17.71 28.44
N ALA A 114 22.74 16.57 28.48
CA ALA A 114 22.66 15.53 27.44
C ALA A 114 21.28 14.87 27.40
N ILE A 115 20.71 14.53 28.57
CA ILE A 115 19.36 13.99 28.70
C ILE A 115 18.34 15.05 28.28
N LYS A 116 18.52 16.32 28.69
CA LYS A 116 17.63 17.41 28.29
C LYS A 116 17.68 17.70 26.79
N GLN A 117 18.84 17.54 26.16
CA GLN A 117 18.98 17.67 24.70
C GLN A 117 18.32 16.50 23.95
N MET A 118 18.35 15.29 24.52
CA MET A 118 17.82 14.09 23.87
C MET A 118 16.34 13.80 24.18
N PHE A 119 15.81 14.24 25.31
CA PHE A 119 14.44 13.90 25.74
C PHE A 119 13.61 15.12 26.14
N GLY A 120 14.20 16.32 26.18
CA GLY A 120 13.51 17.53 26.63
C GLY A 120 13.44 17.63 28.17
N PRO A 121 12.45 18.33 28.74
CA PRO A 121 12.25 18.40 30.19
C PRO A 121 11.95 17.01 30.77
N PHE A 122 12.63 16.63 31.84
CA PHE A 122 12.45 15.32 32.48
C PHE A 122 12.39 15.42 34.01
N PRO A 123 11.76 14.46 34.71
CA PRO A 123 11.75 14.43 36.17
C PRO A 123 13.16 14.11 36.69
N SER A 124 13.71 14.97 37.56
CA SER A 124 15.02 14.75 38.15
C SER A 124 15.10 13.44 38.95
N SER A 125 13.99 13.03 39.57
CA SER A 125 13.87 11.75 40.30
C SER A 125 14.12 10.54 39.40
N SER A 126 13.60 10.54 38.16
CA SER A 126 13.77 9.43 37.22
C SER A 126 15.22 9.31 36.73
N ALA A 127 15.89 10.44 36.50
CA ALA A 127 17.30 10.42 36.12
C ALA A 127 18.21 9.94 37.27
N THR A 128 17.90 10.33 38.52
CA THR A 128 18.62 9.82 39.70
C THR A 128 18.39 8.32 39.88
N ALA A 129 17.14 7.84 39.76
CA ALA A 129 16.82 6.42 39.85
C ALA A 129 17.56 5.58 38.78
N ALA A 130 17.63 6.08 37.54
CA ALA A 130 18.40 5.43 36.47
C ALA A 130 19.91 5.42 36.77
N CYS A 131 20.45 6.50 37.34
CA CYS A 131 21.85 6.59 37.74
C CYS A 131 22.18 5.60 38.85
N ASP A 132 21.35 5.52 39.90
CA ASP A 132 21.54 4.62 41.03
C ASP A 132 21.46 3.15 40.59
N ALA A 133 20.48 2.80 39.76
CA ALA A 133 20.35 1.45 39.20
C ALA A 133 21.52 1.09 38.28
N THR A 134 21.98 2.04 37.44
CA THR A 134 23.16 1.83 36.59
C THR A 134 24.42 1.61 37.44
N ASN A 135 24.59 2.38 38.52
CA ASN A 135 25.72 2.25 39.43
C ASN A 135 25.73 0.89 40.15
N ARG A 136 24.57 0.41 40.61
CA ARG A 136 24.42 -0.93 41.17
C ARG A 136 24.83 -2.01 40.17
N ILE A 137 24.38 -1.91 38.91
CA ILE A 137 24.78 -2.86 37.86
C ILE A 137 26.29 -2.78 37.58
N THR A 138 26.87 -1.58 37.49
CA THR A 138 28.30 -1.42 37.20
C THR A 138 29.21 -1.87 38.33
N SER A 139 28.72 -1.94 39.58
CA SER A 139 29.51 -2.40 40.73
C SER A 139 29.96 -3.87 40.62
N TYR A 140 29.27 -4.67 39.80
CA TYR A 140 29.59 -6.07 39.53
C TYR A 140 30.71 -6.26 38.48
N PHE A 141 31.17 -5.18 37.82
CA PHE A 141 32.11 -5.27 36.69
C PHE A 141 33.32 -4.36 36.88
N CYS A 142 34.49 -4.80 36.41
CA CYS A 142 35.66 -3.92 36.31
C CYS A 142 35.47 -2.84 35.24
N LYS A 143 36.05 -1.65 35.47
CA LYS A 143 35.98 -0.51 34.53
C LYS A 143 36.44 -0.86 33.11
N ASP A 144 37.38 -1.79 32.96
CA ASP A 144 37.89 -2.26 31.67
C ASP A 144 36.89 -3.13 30.88
N SER A 145 36.05 -3.92 31.58
CA SER A 145 35.01 -4.75 30.97
C SER A 145 33.82 -3.92 30.48
N LEU A 146 33.47 -2.86 31.21
CA LEU A 146 32.40 -1.92 30.86
C LEU A 146 32.82 -0.98 29.72
N THR A 147 34.07 -0.52 29.75
CA THR A 147 34.64 0.25 28.63
C THR A 147 34.78 -0.61 27.38
N ALA A 148 35.12 -1.89 27.45
CA ALA A 148 35.09 -2.81 26.31
C ALA A 148 33.68 -2.96 25.68
N LEU A 149 32.61 -3.04 26.49
CA LEU A 149 31.23 -3.09 26.00
C LEU A 149 30.85 -1.83 25.21
N VAL A 150 31.38 -0.67 25.61
CA VAL A 150 31.14 0.61 24.94
C VAL A 150 32.16 0.86 23.81
N GLN A 151 33.40 0.38 23.91
CA GLN A 151 34.48 0.53 22.92
C GLN A 151 34.45 -0.47 21.77
N MET A 152 33.71 -1.58 21.91
CA MET A 152 33.31 -2.39 20.75
C MET A 152 32.51 -1.57 19.70
N THR A 153 32.10 -0.34 20.03
CA THR A 153 31.53 0.63 19.09
C THR A 153 32.48 1.77 18.66
N SER A 154 33.70 1.87 19.20
CA SER A 154 34.66 2.94 18.86
C SER A 154 35.95 2.49 18.17
N ASP A 155 36.40 1.24 18.35
CA ASP A 155 37.70 0.80 17.82
C ASP A 155 37.70 0.41 16.33
N GLU A 156 36.56 0.41 15.65
CA GLU A 156 36.54 0.41 14.17
C GLU A 156 36.87 1.79 13.56
N TYR A 157 37.03 2.85 14.36
CA TYR A 157 37.46 4.17 13.87
C TYR A 157 38.97 4.42 13.94
N GLY A 158 39.77 3.43 14.39
CA GLY A 158 41.22 3.42 14.23
C GLY A 158 41.69 2.94 12.85
N ASP A 159 40.90 2.08 12.21
CA ASP A 159 41.11 1.69 10.82
C ASP A 159 40.14 2.43 9.91
N ARG A 160 40.51 3.68 9.61
CA ARG A 160 40.30 4.16 8.24
C ARG A 160 40.87 3.07 7.34
N VAL A 161 40.01 2.24 6.77
CA VAL A 161 40.32 1.49 5.56
C VAL A 161 40.58 2.55 4.49
N LEU A 162 41.81 3.06 4.48
CA LEU A 162 42.40 3.69 3.31
C LEU A 162 42.08 2.74 2.16
N PHE A 163 41.41 3.28 1.14
CA PHE A 163 41.14 2.54 -0.08
C PHE A 163 42.43 1.83 -0.52
N GLY A 164 42.45 0.50 -0.46
CA GLY A 164 43.65 -0.30 -0.72
C GLY A 164 44.21 -1.13 0.45
N LYS A 165 43.67 -1.07 1.67
CA LYS A 165 44.15 -1.91 2.80
C LYS A 165 43.85 -3.42 2.64
N ASN A 166 42.86 -3.77 1.81
CA ASN A 166 42.57 -5.15 1.39
C ASN A 166 43.13 -5.47 -0.02
N LEU A 167 43.99 -4.61 -0.58
CA LEU A 167 44.85 -5.02 -1.68
C LEU A 167 46.06 -5.72 -1.07
N ALA A 168 45.96 -7.04 -0.95
CA ALA A 168 47.16 -7.84 -0.84
C ALA A 168 47.91 -7.70 -2.17
N PHE A 169 48.98 -6.91 -2.18
CA PHE A 169 49.98 -7.02 -3.24
C PHE A 169 50.78 -8.29 -2.97
N SER A 170 50.30 -9.44 -3.43
CA SER A 170 51.15 -10.61 -3.60
C SER A 170 52.02 -10.33 -4.83
N PHE A 171 53.16 -9.70 -4.61
CA PHE A 171 54.32 -10.08 -5.42
C PHE A 171 54.72 -11.45 -4.91
N ASP A 172 54.43 -12.50 -5.66
CA ASP A 172 55.23 -13.72 -5.54
C ASP A 172 56.63 -13.32 -6.01
N MET A 173 57.42 -12.85 -5.04
CA MET A 173 58.85 -12.98 -5.08
C MET A 173 59.08 -14.49 -5.16
N HIS A 174 59.37 -15.00 -6.36
CA HIS A 174 60.27 -16.13 -6.42
C HIS A 174 61.58 -15.62 -5.85
N ASP A 175 61.77 -15.79 -4.54
CA ASP A 175 63.12 -15.87 -4.01
C ASP A 175 63.77 -17.00 -4.79
N LEU A 176 64.72 -16.59 -5.63
CA LEU A 176 65.73 -17.48 -6.16
C LEU A 176 66.25 -18.26 -4.95
N ASP A 177 66.15 -19.59 -5.00
CA ASP A 177 67.04 -20.43 -4.21
C ASP A 177 68.46 -19.98 -4.52
N HIS A 178 69.03 -19.20 -3.59
CA HIS A 178 70.47 -19.15 -3.41
C HIS A 178 70.88 -20.54 -2.93
N PHE A 179 71.16 -21.43 -3.88
CA PHE A 179 72.19 -22.46 -3.92
C PHE A 179 71.83 -23.49 -5.00
N ASP A 180 72.07 -23.13 -6.27
CA ASP A 180 72.79 -24.08 -7.11
C ASP A 180 74.23 -23.58 -7.19
N GLU A 181 75.08 -24.22 -6.39
CA GLU A 181 76.44 -24.48 -6.84
C GLU A 181 76.33 -25.27 -8.14
N LEU A 182 76.58 -24.61 -9.27
CA LEU A 182 77.56 -25.19 -10.15
C LEU A 182 78.78 -24.28 -10.08
N PRO A 183 80.00 -24.81 -9.95
CA PRO A 183 81.13 -24.02 -10.39
C PRO A 183 80.92 -23.79 -11.91
N ILE A 184 80.90 -22.51 -12.34
CA ILE A 184 81.79 -21.92 -13.38
C ILE A 184 81.24 -20.57 -13.91
N ASN A 185 81.99 -19.48 -13.63
CA ASN A 185 82.21 -18.20 -14.33
C ASN A 185 81.10 -17.45 -15.11
N GLY A 186 80.96 -16.14 -14.80
CA GLY A 186 81.26 -15.08 -15.78
C GLY A 186 80.11 -14.26 -16.37
N GLU A 187 79.85 -13.10 -15.75
CA GLU A 187 79.50 -11.79 -16.33
C GLU A 187 78.51 -11.60 -17.52
N SER A 188 77.55 -10.70 -17.22
CA SER A 188 77.19 -9.50 -17.99
C SER A 188 76.10 -9.52 -19.09
N GLN A 189 74.96 -8.92 -18.70
CA GLN A 189 74.27 -7.76 -19.29
C GLN A 189 73.87 -7.66 -20.79
N LYS A 190 72.56 -7.36 -20.95
CA LYS A 190 71.87 -6.52 -21.97
C LYS A 190 71.82 -7.11 -23.40
N THR A 191 70.69 -7.16 -24.11
CA THR A 191 69.75 -6.06 -24.43
C THR A 191 68.49 -6.63 -25.13
N ILE A 192 67.33 -6.10 -24.78
CA ILE A 192 66.06 -5.88 -25.52
C ILE A 192 65.90 -6.49 -26.94
N SER A 193 64.81 -7.23 -27.20
CA SER A 193 63.94 -7.05 -28.40
C SER A 193 62.63 -7.86 -28.32
N LEU A 194 61.55 -7.21 -28.75
CA LEU A 194 60.17 -7.72 -28.87
C LEU A 194 60.05 -8.83 -29.92
N ASP A 195 59.36 -9.92 -29.59
CA ASP A 195 58.72 -10.74 -30.63
C ASP A 195 57.37 -11.30 -30.16
N TYR A 196 56.31 -10.84 -30.85
CA TYR A 196 54.89 -11.05 -30.56
C TYR A 196 54.40 -12.46 -30.97
N LYS A 197 55.32 -13.41 -31.19
CA LYS A 197 55.05 -14.75 -31.72
C LYS A 197 55.30 -15.91 -30.76
N LYS A 198 55.76 -15.65 -29.52
CA LYS A 198 55.90 -16.69 -28.47
C LYS A 198 54.77 -16.73 -27.44
N PHE A 199 53.90 -15.73 -27.40
CA PHE A 199 52.79 -15.67 -26.45
C PHE A 199 51.61 -16.58 -26.83
N LEU A 200 51.59 -17.10 -28.06
CA LEU A 200 50.52 -17.98 -28.56
C LEU A 200 50.74 -19.47 -28.25
N THR A 201 51.82 -19.84 -27.58
CA THR A 201 52.20 -21.27 -27.44
C THR A 201 52.26 -21.78 -26.00
N ASP A 202 52.22 -20.91 -24.98
CA ASP A 202 52.44 -21.30 -23.58
C ASP A 202 51.27 -21.04 -22.61
N HIS A 203 50.03 -20.84 -23.11
CA HIS A 203 48.82 -20.77 -22.25
C HIS A 203 48.01 -22.08 -22.18
N LEU A 204 48.66 -23.22 -22.47
CA LEU A 204 48.13 -24.57 -22.26
C LEU A 204 48.95 -25.27 -21.17
N GLN A 205 48.84 -24.83 -19.92
CA GLN A 205 48.95 -25.63 -18.70
C GLN A 205 49.11 -24.69 -17.51
N GLU A 206 48.11 -24.65 -16.62
CA GLU A 206 48.38 -24.69 -15.18
C GLU A 206 47.12 -25.07 -14.39
N HIS A 207 47.32 -26.06 -13.51
CA HIS A 207 46.63 -26.36 -12.26
C HIS A 207 45.14 -26.74 -12.22
N SER A 208 44.91 -28.06 -12.22
CA SER A 208 44.29 -28.71 -11.05
C SER A 208 44.95 -30.08 -10.80
N THR A 209 45.88 -30.13 -9.86
CA THR A 209 46.44 -31.38 -9.30
C THR A 209 45.80 -31.63 -7.93
N LEU A 210 44.80 -32.52 -7.89
CA LEU A 210 44.51 -33.34 -6.72
C LEU A 210 45.03 -34.76 -7.00
N ASN A 211 45.56 -35.39 -5.97
CA ASN A 211 46.35 -36.63 -5.98
C ASN A 211 45.91 -37.72 -6.97
N ARG A 212 46.82 -38.03 -7.91
CA ARG A 212 46.83 -39.28 -8.68
C ARG A 212 47.15 -40.47 -7.77
N LYS A 213 46.26 -41.47 -7.75
CA LYS A 213 46.67 -42.89 -7.86
C LYS A 213 46.47 -43.32 -9.32
N PRO A 214 47.28 -44.26 -9.82
CA PRO A 214 47.71 -44.30 -11.21
C PRO A 214 46.57 -44.63 -12.18
N ALA A 215 46.60 -43.92 -13.31
CA ALA A 215 45.78 -44.15 -14.47
C ALA A 215 45.98 -45.58 -15.00
N GLU A 216 44.96 -46.42 -14.84
CA GLU A 216 44.71 -47.43 -15.86
C GLU A 216 44.30 -46.68 -17.14
N LYS A 217 44.93 -47.06 -18.24
CA LYS A 217 44.63 -46.56 -19.59
C LYS A 217 43.17 -46.89 -19.91
N THR A 218 42.26 -45.97 -19.65
CA THR A 218 40.90 -46.04 -20.19
C THR A 218 40.98 -45.59 -21.64
N ASN A 219 41.10 -46.60 -22.51
CA ASN A 219 41.11 -46.47 -23.97
C ASN A 219 39.84 -45.74 -24.45
N ASP A 220 39.82 -45.29 -25.71
CA ASP A 220 38.70 -44.63 -26.40
C ASP A 220 37.34 -45.37 -26.34
N SER A 221 37.35 -46.55 -25.72
CA SER A 221 36.21 -47.39 -25.41
C SER A 221 35.66 -47.22 -23.98
N PHE A 222 36.00 -46.20 -23.18
CA PHE A 222 35.56 -46.15 -21.76
C PHE A 222 34.04 -46.22 -21.56
N LEU A 223 33.27 -45.35 -22.23
CA LEU A 223 31.80 -45.38 -22.17
C LEU A 223 31.27 -46.72 -22.68
N TRP A 224 31.86 -47.20 -23.78
CA TRP A 224 31.55 -48.47 -24.41
C TRP A 224 31.77 -49.67 -23.50
N CYS A 225 32.92 -49.74 -22.83
CA CYS A 225 33.30 -50.82 -21.94
C CYS A 225 32.46 -50.82 -20.67
N GLU A 226 32.10 -49.65 -20.12
CA GLU A 226 31.26 -49.61 -18.92
C GLU A 226 29.79 -49.90 -19.23
N VAL A 227 29.29 -49.49 -20.40
CA VAL A 227 27.96 -49.90 -20.89
C VAL A 227 27.93 -51.39 -21.23
N GLU A 228 29.00 -51.92 -21.83
CA GLU A 228 29.14 -53.35 -22.13
C GLU A 228 29.24 -54.19 -20.84
N LYS A 229 29.99 -53.74 -19.82
CA LYS A 229 30.01 -54.39 -18.50
C LYS A 229 28.64 -54.38 -17.84
N TYR A 230 27.93 -53.26 -17.89
CA TYR A 230 26.57 -53.15 -17.34
C TYR A 230 25.60 -54.11 -18.04
N LEU A 231 25.63 -54.19 -19.38
CA LEU A 231 24.79 -55.11 -20.15
C LEU A 231 25.15 -56.58 -19.94
N ASN A 232 26.44 -56.90 -19.85
CA ASN A 232 26.91 -58.27 -19.58
C ASN A 232 26.58 -58.72 -18.14
N ALA A 233 26.48 -57.79 -17.18
CA ALA A 233 26.09 -58.10 -15.81
C ALA A 233 24.57 -58.30 -15.63
N THR A 234 23.76 -57.66 -16.47
CA THR A 234 22.29 -57.67 -16.37
C THR A 234 21.61 -58.69 -17.32
N LEU A 235 22.25 -59.08 -18.43
CA LEU A 235 21.67 -59.98 -19.44
C LEU A 235 22.66 -61.12 -19.79
N ASN A 236 22.49 -62.28 -19.16
CA ASN A 236 23.20 -63.50 -19.55
C ASN A 236 22.66 -64.02 -20.91
N GLU A 237 23.51 -63.96 -21.94
CA GLU A 237 23.42 -64.55 -23.29
C GLU A 237 22.81 -63.73 -24.46
N MET A 238 23.69 -63.46 -25.44
CA MET A 238 23.50 -63.05 -26.86
C MET A 238 22.46 -61.96 -27.18
N ALA A 239 22.92 -60.71 -27.20
CA ALA A 239 22.26 -59.61 -27.91
C ALA A 239 23.26 -58.79 -28.76
N GLU A 240 22.84 -58.45 -29.97
CA GLU A 240 23.62 -57.91 -31.09
C GLU A 240 24.38 -56.60 -30.77
N ALA A 241 25.62 -56.46 -31.30
CA ALA A 241 26.50 -55.29 -31.13
C ALA A 241 25.84 -53.93 -31.44
N THR A 242 24.79 -53.93 -32.25
CA THR A 242 23.99 -52.76 -32.62
C THR A 242 23.23 -52.13 -31.43
N ARG A 243 22.89 -52.87 -30.37
CA ARG A 243 22.20 -52.28 -29.19
C ARG A 243 23.13 -51.47 -28.28
N ILE A 244 24.42 -51.79 -28.24
CA ILE A 244 25.40 -51.07 -27.43
C ILE A 244 25.68 -49.69 -28.05
N GLU A 245 25.76 -49.62 -29.39
CA GLU A 245 25.90 -48.35 -30.13
C GLU A 245 24.74 -47.40 -29.82
N ASP A 246 23.50 -47.87 -29.88
CA ASP A 246 22.31 -47.05 -29.64
C ASP A 246 22.20 -46.57 -28.18
N LEU A 247 22.54 -47.44 -27.21
CA LEU A 247 22.53 -47.05 -25.79
C LEU A 247 23.65 -46.06 -25.48
N CYS A 248 24.85 -46.23 -26.04
CA CYS A 248 25.92 -45.26 -25.90
C CYS A 248 25.57 -43.90 -26.53
N CYS A 249 24.89 -43.88 -27.69
CA CYS A 249 24.46 -42.64 -28.33
C CYS A 249 23.39 -41.90 -27.51
N THR A 250 22.41 -42.62 -26.97
CA THR A 250 21.35 -42.03 -26.13
C THR A 250 21.91 -41.51 -24.80
N LEU A 251 22.79 -42.26 -24.14
CA LEU A 251 23.50 -41.79 -22.94
C LEU A 251 24.35 -40.57 -23.25
N TYR A 252 25.01 -40.51 -24.42
CA TYR A 252 25.76 -39.33 -24.83
C TYR A 252 24.88 -38.10 -25.02
N ASP A 253 23.76 -38.22 -25.75
CA ASP A 253 22.83 -37.11 -25.98
C ASP A 253 22.27 -36.55 -24.66
N MET A 254 22.00 -37.42 -23.69
CA MET A 254 21.56 -37.00 -22.36
C MET A 254 22.68 -36.28 -21.59
N LEU A 255 23.90 -36.82 -21.59
CA LEU A 255 25.06 -36.21 -20.92
C LEU A 255 25.48 -34.87 -21.55
N ALA A 256 25.27 -34.71 -22.86
CA ALA A 256 25.53 -33.48 -23.61
C ALA A 256 24.42 -32.43 -23.45
N SER A 257 23.29 -32.76 -22.82
CA SER A 257 22.23 -31.79 -22.55
C SER A 257 22.67 -30.71 -21.53
N VAL A 258 21.92 -29.60 -21.44
CA VAL A 258 22.24 -28.46 -20.55
C VAL A 258 21.67 -28.65 -19.14
N LYS A 259 21.07 -29.80 -18.82
CA LYS A 259 20.39 -30.06 -17.54
C LYS A 259 21.39 -30.16 -16.37
N SER A 260 20.89 -29.86 -15.17
CA SER A 260 21.65 -29.95 -13.92
C SER A 260 22.02 -31.40 -13.57
N GLY A 261 23.01 -31.60 -12.71
CA GLY A 261 23.49 -32.95 -12.36
C GLY A 261 22.41 -33.83 -11.74
N ASP A 262 21.60 -33.24 -10.86
CA ASP A 262 20.54 -33.97 -10.12
C ASP A 262 19.39 -34.38 -11.07
N GLU A 263 18.96 -33.50 -11.97
CA GLU A 263 17.93 -33.83 -12.98
C GLU A 263 18.39 -34.94 -13.94
N LEU A 264 19.67 -34.94 -14.33
CA LEU A 264 20.23 -35.98 -15.17
C LEU A 264 20.38 -37.31 -14.44
N GLN A 265 20.66 -37.29 -13.14
CA GLN A 265 20.72 -38.50 -12.33
C GLN A 265 19.37 -39.22 -12.33
N ASP A 266 18.26 -38.48 -12.17
CA ASP A 266 16.90 -39.03 -12.19
C ASP A 266 16.52 -39.60 -13.57
N GLU A 267 16.84 -38.90 -14.67
CA GLU A 267 16.56 -39.41 -16.03
C GLU A 267 17.42 -40.63 -16.38
N LEU A 268 18.70 -40.62 -16.00
CA LEU A 268 19.58 -41.77 -16.20
C LEU A 268 19.12 -42.96 -15.34
N PHE A 269 18.60 -42.70 -14.15
CA PHE A 269 18.01 -43.74 -13.29
C PHE A 269 16.71 -44.30 -13.88
N GLU A 270 15.88 -43.46 -14.52
CA GLU A 270 14.69 -43.93 -15.22
C GLU A 270 15.05 -44.81 -16.44
N LEU A 271 16.12 -44.48 -17.16
CA LEU A 271 16.56 -45.26 -18.33
C LEU A 271 17.27 -46.58 -17.94
N LEU A 272 18.17 -46.55 -16.97
CA LEU A 272 19.02 -47.69 -16.59
C LEU A 272 18.47 -48.49 -15.41
N GLY A 273 17.47 -47.96 -14.70
CA GLY A 273 16.90 -48.61 -13.53
C GLY A 273 17.85 -48.71 -12.32
N PRO A 274 17.44 -49.41 -11.25
CA PRO A 274 18.17 -49.47 -9.99
C PRO A 274 19.54 -50.15 -10.11
N ASP A 275 19.69 -51.11 -11.02
CA ASP A 275 20.94 -51.84 -11.24
C ASP A 275 22.03 -50.96 -11.91
N GLY A 276 21.65 -49.80 -12.47
CA GLY A 276 22.53 -48.86 -13.16
C GLY A 276 23.17 -47.79 -12.28
N LEU A 277 22.88 -47.74 -10.97
CA LEU A 277 23.32 -46.66 -10.07
C LEU A 277 24.84 -46.42 -10.08
N GLU A 278 25.64 -47.50 -10.07
CA GLU A 278 27.10 -47.37 -10.09
C GLU A 278 27.64 -46.82 -11.43
N LEU A 279 26.95 -47.13 -12.53
CA LEU A 279 27.27 -46.57 -13.85
C LEU A 279 26.91 -45.08 -13.90
N ILE A 280 25.74 -44.71 -13.38
CA ILE A 280 25.27 -43.31 -13.35
C ILE A 280 26.24 -42.43 -12.56
N GLU A 281 26.70 -42.88 -11.40
CA GLU A 281 27.67 -42.13 -10.59
C GLU A 281 28.99 -41.90 -11.35
N LYS A 282 29.53 -42.92 -12.02
CA LYS A 282 30.75 -42.81 -12.83
C LYS A 282 30.58 -41.91 -14.05
N LEU A 283 29.39 -41.91 -14.69
CA LEU A 283 29.07 -41.06 -15.83
C LEU A 283 28.96 -39.59 -15.45
N LEU A 284 28.31 -39.28 -14.33
CA LEU A 284 28.16 -37.90 -13.87
C LEU A 284 29.49 -37.33 -13.35
N GLN A 285 30.30 -38.12 -12.64
CA GLN A 285 31.63 -37.70 -12.19
C GLN A 285 32.57 -37.33 -13.36
N ASN A 286 32.45 -38.03 -14.50
CA ASN A 286 33.33 -37.84 -15.65
C ASN A 286 32.65 -37.13 -16.84
N ARG A 287 31.45 -36.56 -16.66
CA ARG A 287 30.60 -35.97 -17.72
C ARG A 287 31.36 -35.02 -18.65
N ILE A 288 32.10 -34.06 -18.08
CA ILE A 288 32.80 -33.02 -18.85
C ILE A 288 33.86 -33.66 -19.76
N THR A 289 34.65 -34.59 -19.21
CA THR A 289 35.69 -35.33 -19.95
C THR A 289 35.12 -36.22 -21.05
N ILE A 290 33.97 -36.87 -20.83
CA ILE A 290 33.31 -37.74 -21.82
C ILE A 290 32.79 -36.89 -22.99
N VAL A 291 32.11 -35.78 -22.71
CA VAL A 291 31.54 -34.88 -23.73
C VAL A 291 32.64 -34.19 -24.54
N ASP A 292 33.66 -33.66 -23.87
CA ASP A 292 34.75 -32.91 -24.51
C ASP A 292 35.65 -33.80 -25.39
N ARG A 293 35.92 -35.06 -24.99
CA ARG A 293 36.70 -35.98 -25.85
C ARG A 293 35.93 -36.47 -27.06
N PHE A 294 34.61 -36.65 -26.98
CA PHE A 294 33.80 -37.09 -28.13
C PHE A 294 33.65 -35.99 -29.19
N LEU A 295 33.57 -34.73 -28.77
CA LEU A 295 33.60 -33.58 -29.69
C LEU A 295 34.95 -33.47 -30.43
N ASN A 296 36.03 -33.91 -29.79
CA ASN A 296 37.40 -33.81 -30.29
C ASN A 296 37.95 -35.09 -30.96
N SER A 297 37.25 -36.23 -30.86
CA SER A 297 37.62 -37.48 -31.55
C SER A 297 37.15 -37.44 -33.01
N SER A 298 38.12 -37.45 -33.92
CA SER A 298 37.95 -37.44 -35.36
C SER A 298 38.55 -38.73 -35.90
N ASN A 299 37.71 -39.69 -36.31
CA ASN A 299 37.96 -40.69 -37.37
C ASN A 299 36.96 -41.86 -37.33
N ASP A 300 35.65 -41.58 -37.41
CA ASP A 300 34.73 -42.62 -37.90
C ASP A 300 33.64 -42.05 -38.81
N HIS A 301 33.79 -42.33 -40.11
CA HIS A 301 32.98 -41.79 -41.20
C HIS A 301 31.49 -42.16 -41.15
N LYS A 302 31.06 -43.04 -40.23
CA LYS A 302 29.65 -43.43 -40.06
C LYS A 302 28.85 -42.54 -39.10
N LEU A 303 29.50 -41.69 -38.30
CA LEU A 303 28.85 -40.78 -37.33
C LEU A 303 28.86 -39.30 -37.76
N GLN A 304 29.27 -39.03 -39.00
CA GLN A 304 29.39 -37.70 -39.59
C GLN A 304 28.01 -37.02 -39.80
N ALA A 305 26.94 -37.80 -40.02
CA ALA A 305 25.58 -37.29 -40.19
C ALA A 305 24.93 -36.80 -38.88
N LEU A 306 25.37 -37.32 -37.72
CA LEU A 306 24.94 -36.85 -36.40
C LEU A 306 25.80 -35.67 -35.92
N GLN A 307 27.11 -35.67 -36.23
CA GLN A 307 27.98 -34.51 -36.02
C GLN A 307 27.54 -33.28 -36.82
N ASP A 308 26.97 -33.42 -38.02
CA ASP A 308 26.45 -32.28 -38.80
C ASP A 308 25.14 -31.71 -38.26
N ASN A 309 24.36 -32.49 -37.49
CA ASN A 309 23.20 -31.99 -36.75
C ASN A 309 23.63 -31.29 -35.44
N CYS A 310 24.67 -31.76 -34.76
CA CYS A 310 25.22 -31.10 -33.57
C CYS A 310 26.12 -29.88 -33.92
N LYS A 311 26.79 -29.87 -35.08
CA LYS A 311 27.50 -28.69 -35.63
C LYS A 311 26.56 -27.60 -36.14
N LYS A 312 25.29 -27.91 -36.42
CA LYS A 312 24.22 -26.88 -36.59
C LYS A 312 23.77 -26.27 -35.27
N ILE A 313 24.07 -26.91 -34.13
CA ILE A 313 23.79 -26.41 -32.78
C ILE A 313 25.01 -25.68 -32.20
N LEU A 314 26.24 -26.04 -32.61
CA LEU A 314 27.49 -25.36 -32.21
C LEU A 314 28.09 -24.40 -33.26
N GLY A 315 27.45 -24.26 -34.42
CA GLY A 315 27.87 -23.39 -35.51
C GLY A 315 27.27 -21.99 -35.47
N GLU A 316 27.46 -21.25 -34.38
CA GLU A 316 27.40 -19.78 -34.38
C GLU A 316 28.09 -19.18 -33.13
N ASN A 317 29.37 -19.53 -32.89
CA ASN A 317 30.28 -18.65 -32.13
C ASN A 317 30.85 -17.53 -33.04
N ALA A 318 30.00 -16.97 -33.89
CA ALA A 318 30.16 -15.60 -34.31
C ALA A 318 29.69 -14.74 -33.13
N LYS A 319 30.51 -13.77 -32.72
CA LYS A 319 30.14 -12.65 -31.83
C LYS A 319 28.65 -12.32 -32.04
N PRO A 320 27.81 -12.18 -30.99
CA PRO A 320 26.43 -11.79 -31.21
C PRO A 320 26.42 -10.45 -31.94
N ASN A 321 26.01 -10.47 -33.21
CA ASN A 321 25.50 -9.29 -33.87
C ASN A 321 24.33 -8.84 -33.00
N TYR A 322 24.46 -7.68 -32.35
CA TYR A 322 23.32 -7.01 -31.76
C TYR A 322 22.28 -6.79 -32.86
N GLY A 323 21.11 -7.43 -32.74
CA GLY A 323 19.99 -7.26 -33.68
C GLY A 323 19.45 -8.52 -34.37
N CYS A 324 19.48 -9.70 -33.74
CA CYS A 324 18.68 -10.83 -34.22
C CYS A 324 17.21 -10.71 -33.77
N GLN A 325 16.32 -10.62 -34.76
CA GLN A 325 14.88 -10.44 -34.61
C GLN A 325 14.21 -11.80 -34.31
N VAL A 326 13.56 -11.94 -33.16
CA VAL A 326 12.75 -13.12 -32.82
C VAL A 326 11.38 -12.97 -33.47
N THR A 327 11.08 -13.75 -34.52
CA THR A 327 9.74 -13.81 -35.10
C THR A 327 8.86 -14.80 -34.34
N ILE A 328 7.86 -14.27 -33.63
CA ILE A 328 6.79 -15.07 -33.02
C ILE A 328 5.72 -15.29 -34.10
N GLN A 329 5.53 -16.54 -34.53
CA GLN A 329 4.49 -16.91 -35.50
C GLN A 329 3.23 -17.39 -34.78
N SER A 330 2.06 -17.00 -35.26
CA SER A 330 0.78 -17.46 -34.71
C SER A 330 0.53 -18.93 -35.04
N GLU A 331 -0.32 -19.60 -34.26
CA GLU A 331 -0.66 -21.01 -34.51
C GLU A 331 -1.34 -21.18 -35.89
N GLN A 332 -2.11 -20.19 -36.33
CA GLN A 332 -2.74 -20.15 -37.65
C GLN A 332 -1.71 -20.02 -38.78
N GLU A 333 -0.69 -19.16 -38.63
CA GLU A 333 0.42 -19.07 -39.60
C GLU A 333 1.20 -20.38 -39.72
N LYS A 334 1.42 -21.06 -38.59
CA LYS A 334 2.11 -22.35 -38.56
C LYS A 334 1.29 -23.45 -39.24
N GLN A 335 -0.05 -23.39 -39.14
CA GLN A 335 -0.95 -24.29 -39.87
C GLN A 335 -0.98 -24.00 -41.37
N LEU A 336 -0.98 -22.74 -41.78
CA LEU A 336 -0.94 -22.33 -43.19
C LEU A 336 0.39 -22.75 -43.84
N MET A 337 1.52 -22.57 -43.14
CA MET A 337 2.84 -23.07 -43.56
C MET A 337 2.89 -24.59 -43.68
N LYS A 338 2.19 -25.33 -42.82
CA LYS A 338 2.06 -26.79 -42.95
C LYS A 338 1.22 -27.18 -44.17
N GLN A 339 0.15 -26.44 -44.49
CA GLN A 339 -0.62 -26.66 -45.71
C GLN A 339 0.22 -26.37 -46.96
N TYR A 340 0.94 -25.25 -46.98
CA TYR A 340 1.85 -24.89 -48.07
C TYR A 340 2.93 -25.96 -48.34
N ARG A 341 3.58 -26.49 -47.29
CA ARG A 341 4.56 -27.59 -47.44
C ARG A 341 3.94 -28.89 -47.93
N ARG A 342 2.67 -29.16 -47.60
CA ARG A 342 1.93 -30.33 -48.13
C ARG A 342 1.61 -30.15 -49.60
N GLU A 343 1.37 -28.91 -50.02
CA GLU A 343 1.06 -28.55 -51.40
C GLU A 343 2.31 -28.54 -52.28
N GLU A 344 3.44 -27.99 -51.81
CA GLU A 344 4.75 -28.12 -52.47
C GLU A 344 5.17 -29.59 -52.62
N LYS A 345 4.95 -30.43 -51.60
CA LYS A 345 5.20 -31.88 -51.72
C LYS A 345 4.26 -32.56 -52.72
N ARG A 346 3.03 -32.07 -52.89
CA ARG A 346 2.09 -32.56 -53.92
C ARG A 346 2.53 -32.13 -55.32
N ILE A 347 2.99 -30.90 -55.48
CA ILE A 347 3.47 -30.36 -56.77
C ILE A 347 4.79 -31.03 -57.16
N ALA A 348 5.75 -31.19 -56.25
CA ALA A 348 7.00 -31.91 -56.52
C ALA A 348 6.77 -33.40 -56.86
N ARG A 349 5.70 -34.01 -56.33
CA ARG A 349 5.26 -35.37 -56.72
C ARG A 349 4.59 -35.39 -58.09
N ARG A 350 3.92 -34.30 -58.50
CA ARG A 350 3.36 -34.14 -59.85
C ARG A 350 4.45 -33.84 -60.88
N GLU A 351 5.43 -33.00 -60.56
CA GLU A 351 6.59 -32.73 -61.43
C GLU A 351 7.47 -33.98 -61.61
N LYS A 352 7.67 -34.79 -60.56
CA LYS A 352 8.32 -36.11 -60.72
C LYS A 352 7.51 -37.13 -61.53
N LYS A 353 6.19 -36.94 -61.65
CA LYS A 353 5.31 -37.79 -62.48
C LYS A 353 5.06 -37.23 -63.88
N ALA A 354 5.47 -36.00 -64.17
CA ALA A 354 5.33 -35.35 -65.47
C ALA A 354 6.57 -35.52 -66.38
N GLY A 355 7.53 -36.36 -65.97
CA GLY A 355 8.72 -36.72 -66.75
C GLY A 355 8.52 -37.89 -67.73
N GLU A 356 7.37 -38.58 -67.68
CA GLU A 356 6.94 -39.57 -68.66
C GLU A 356 5.45 -39.31 -68.95
N ASP A 357 5.13 -39.18 -70.23
CA ASP A 357 3.82 -38.94 -70.84
C ASP A 357 3.23 -37.52 -70.71
N GLY A 358 3.27 -36.83 -71.85
CA GLY A 358 2.56 -35.57 -72.06
C GLY A 358 1.11 -35.81 -72.45
N GLU A 359 0.20 -35.06 -71.84
CA GLU A 359 -0.93 -34.39 -72.49
C GLU A 359 -1.66 -33.48 -71.50
N THR A 360 -2.11 -32.33 -72.00
CA THR A 360 -2.69 -31.19 -71.29
C THR A 360 -4.17 -31.36 -70.96
N ALA A 361 -4.60 -30.91 -69.78
CA ALA A 361 -5.98 -30.49 -69.51
C ALA A 361 -6.04 -29.33 -68.51
N ASP A 362 -6.98 -28.43 -68.76
CA ASP A 362 -7.01 -27.00 -68.46
C ASP A 362 -7.72 -26.64 -67.12
N GLY A 363 -7.31 -25.49 -66.55
CA GLY A 363 -8.08 -24.57 -65.71
C GLY A 363 -8.60 -24.99 -64.32
N LEU A 364 -7.95 -24.53 -63.23
CA LEU A 364 -8.57 -23.67 -62.19
C LEU A 364 -7.56 -23.18 -61.13
N LEU A 365 -7.45 -21.84 -60.97
CA LEU A 365 -6.78 -21.07 -59.91
C LEU A 365 -5.33 -21.48 -59.58
N CYS A 366 -4.43 -21.20 -60.52
CA CYS A 366 -2.99 -21.25 -60.32
C CYS A 366 -2.53 -20.02 -59.52
N PHE A 367 -2.16 -20.22 -58.26
CA PHE A 367 -1.42 -19.22 -57.49
C PHE A 367 -0.01 -19.11 -58.05
N ASP A 368 0.38 -17.94 -58.57
CA ASP A 368 1.72 -17.74 -59.13
C ASP A 368 2.78 -17.81 -58.01
N PRO A 369 3.69 -18.80 -58.02
CA PRO A 369 4.72 -18.95 -57.00
C PRO A 369 5.65 -17.74 -56.90
N LYS A 370 5.78 -16.94 -57.97
CA LYS A 370 6.58 -15.72 -57.96
C LYS A 370 5.91 -14.58 -57.22
N GLU A 371 4.61 -14.37 -57.40
CA GLU A 371 3.86 -13.36 -56.65
C GLU A 371 3.85 -13.68 -55.17
N LEU A 372 3.67 -14.96 -54.79
CA LEU A 372 3.71 -15.38 -53.39
C LEU A 372 5.11 -15.23 -52.78
N ARG A 373 6.18 -15.45 -53.56
CA ARG A 373 7.56 -15.14 -53.12
C ARG A 373 7.75 -13.66 -52.91
N MET A 374 7.25 -12.83 -53.82
CA MET A 374 7.32 -11.38 -53.72
C MET A 374 6.55 -10.89 -52.50
N HIS A 375 5.35 -11.44 -52.26
CA HIS A 375 4.53 -11.14 -51.08
C HIS A 375 5.20 -11.58 -49.77
N ARG A 376 5.91 -12.71 -49.79
CA ARG A 376 6.73 -13.19 -48.66
C ARG A 376 7.95 -12.30 -48.42
N GLU A 377 8.63 -11.84 -49.46
CA GLU A 377 9.73 -10.89 -49.34
C GLU A 377 9.22 -9.53 -48.84
N GLN A 378 8.07 -9.06 -49.32
CA GLN A 378 7.43 -7.85 -48.82
C GLN A 378 7.02 -7.98 -47.35
N ALA A 379 6.48 -9.13 -46.94
CA ALA A 379 6.15 -9.41 -45.55
C ALA A 379 7.40 -9.50 -44.66
N LEU A 380 8.49 -10.11 -45.14
CA LEU A 380 9.78 -10.15 -44.44
C LEU A 380 10.42 -8.76 -44.33
N MET A 381 10.32 -7.94 -45.37
CA MET A 381 10.78 -6.55 -45.35
C MET A 381 9.96 -5.68 -44.41
N ASN A 382 8.63 -5.86 -44.38
CA ASN A 382 7.76 -5.20 -43.41
C ASN A 382 8.08 -5.64 -41.99
N ALA A 383 8.28 -6.94 -41.74
CA ALA A 383 8.70 -7.44 -40.43
C ALA A 383 10.03 -6.83 -39.99
N ARG A 384 10.99 -6.62 -40.90
CA ARG A 384 12.30 -6.02 -40.61
C ARG A 384 12.22 -4.54 -40.22
N ASN A 385 11.22 -3.82 -40.71
CA ASN A 385 11.02 -2.38 -40.48
C ASN A 385 10.07 -2.05 -39.32
N VAL A 386 9.36 -3.05 -38.76
CA VAL A 386 8.48 -2.87 -37.59
C VAL A 386 9.31 -2.96 -36.30
N PRO A 387 9.20 -2.00 -35.36
CA PRO A 387 9.97 -2.03 -34.11
C PRO A 387 9.69 -3.30 -33.29
N ILE A 388 10.75 -4.03 -32.91
CA ILE A 388 10.68 -5.34 -32.20
C ILE A 388 9.98 -5.26 -30.82
N LEU A 389 9.87 -4.06 -30.24
CA LEU A 389 9.19 -3.81 -28.97
C LEU A 389 7.86 -3.05 -29.09
N SER A 390 7.33 -2.82 -30.30
CA SER A 390 5.89 -2.59 -30.45
C SER A 390 5.20 -3.94 -30.39
N ARG A 391 5.02 -4.48 -29.16
CA ARG A 391 3.85 -5.31 -28.90
C ARG A 391 2.63 -4.41 -29.12
N GLN A 392 2.25 -4.19 -30.38
CA GLN A 392 0.84 -4.13 -30.69
C GLN A 392 0.34 -5.52 -30.32
N ARG A 393 -0.13 -5.66 -29.07
CA ARG A 393 -1.10 -6.69 -28.76
C ARG A 393 -2.18 -6.52 -29.84
N ASP A 394 -2.66 -7.61 -30.40
CA ASP A 394 -3.93 -7.65 -31.13
C ASP A 394 -5.09 -7.28 -30.19
N THR A 395 -5.05 -6.02 -29.75
CA THR A 395 -6.08 -5.23 -29.11
C THR A 395 -5.94 -3.83 -29.70
N ASP A 396 -5.94 -3.72 -31.03
CA ASP A 396 -6.62 -2.60 -31.69
C ASP A 396 -8.13 -2.83 -31.55
N VAL A 397 -8.60 -3.04 -30.33
CA VAL A 397 -9.87 -2.44 -29.94
C VAL A 397 -9.48 -0.98 -29.85
N GLU A 398 -9.92 -0.13 -30.79
CA GLU A 398 -9.91 1.31 -30.60
C GLU A 398 -10.42 1.56 -29.18
N LYS A 399 -9.49 1.82 -28.24
CA LYS A 399 -9.88 1.92 -26.84
C LYS A 399 -10.68 3.19 -26.74
N ILE A 400 -11.97 3.02 -26.49
CA ILE A 400 -12.98 4.07 -26.40
C ILE A 400 -12.39 5.23 -25.60
N ARG A 401 -12.12 6.35 -26.28
CA ARG A 401 -11.70 7.58 -25.63
C ARG A 401 -12.97 8.21 -25.08
N TYR A 402 -13.14 8.16 -23.76
CA TYR A 402 -14.26 8.81 -23.11
C TYR A 402 -14.09 10.33 -23.19
N PRO A 403 -15.14 11.08 -23.59
CA PRO A 403 -15.03 12.51 -23.88
C PRO A 403 -14.70 13.36 -22.66
N HIS A 404 -15.10 12.91 -21.47
CA HIS A 404 -15.00 13.69 -20.23
C HIS A 404 -13.97 13.11 -19.23
N VAL A 405 -13.02 12.31 -19.71
CA VAL A 405 -11.96 11.71 -18.90
C VAL A 405 -10.61 12.37 -19.22
N TYR A 406 -10.13 13.19 -18.29
CA TYR A 406 -8.88 13.95 -18.39
C TYR A 406 -7.80 13.32 -17.49
N ASP A 407 -7.25 12.19 -17.92
CA ASP A 407 -6.25 11.42 -17.16
C ASP A 407 -4.87 11.43 -17.83
N SER A 408 -4.07 12.45 -17.49
CA SER A 408 -2.69 12.58 -17.99
C SER A 408 -1.77 11.46 -17.53
N GLN A 409 -2.00 10.89 -16.34
CA GLN A 409 -1.16 9.83 -15.81
C GLN A 409 -1.42 8.51 -16.53
N ALA A 410 -2.68 8.16 -16.82
CA ALA A 410 -3.00 6.99 -17.63
C ALA A 410 -2.49 7.13 -19.08
N GLU A 411 -2.54 8.33 -19.67
CA GLU A 411 -1.95 8.61 -20.99
C GLU A 411 -0.41 8.48 -20.96
N ALA A 412 0.26 8.99 -19.94
CA ALA A 412 1.71 8.84 -19.76
C ALA A 412 2.12 7.38 -19.48
N MET A 413 1.31 6.63 -18.74
CA MET A 413 1.50 5.19 -18.52
C MET A 413 1.43 4.39 -19.83
N ARG A 414 0.64 4.83 -20.82
CA ARG A 414 0.55 4.18 -22.14
C ARG A 414 1.82 4.40 -22.99
N THR A 415 2.56 5.48 -22.77
CA THR A 415 3.62 5.94 -23.67
C THR A 415 5.03 5.49 -23.25
N SER A 416 5.26 5.11 -21.98
CA SER A 416 6.60 4.86 -21.43
C SER A 416 6.94 3.38 -21.21
N ALA A 417 8.14 2.98 -21.65
CA ALA A 417 8.69 1.61 -21.55
C ALA A 417 9.01 1.17 -20.11
N PHE A 418 8.85 -0.13 -19.86
CA PHE A 418 9.16 -0.79 -18.59
C PHE A 418 10.68 -1.00 -18.42
N ILE A 419 11.20 -0.75 -17.22
CA ILE A 419 12.51 -1.26 -16.78
C ILE A 419 12.27 -2.00 -15.46
N ALA A 420 12.71 -3.26 -15.37
CA ALA A 420 12.76 -4.07 -14.14
C ALA A 420 11.47 -4.16 -13.29
N GLY A 421 10.30 -4.30 -13.93
CA GLY A 421 9.05 -4.63 -13.24
C GLY A 421 8.47 -3.55 -12.31
N THR A 422 9.14 -2.40 -12.14
CA THR A 422 8.66 -1.27 -11.33
C THR A 422 8.77 0.03 -12.11
N LYS A 423 7.62 0.65 -12.37
CA LYS A 423 7.52 1.90 -13.13
C LYS A 423 7.49 3.08 -12.16
N MET A 424 8.63 3.72 -11.89
CA MET A 424 8.64 5.03 -11.23
C MET A 424 8.54 6.13 -12.30
N ILE A 425 7.32 6.61 -12.57
CA ILE A 425 7.16 7.90 -13.27
C ILE A 425 7.13 8.97 -12.20
N LEU A 426 8.29 9.56 -11.95
CA LEU A 426 8.40 10.77 -11.17
C LEU A 426 8.09 11.95 -12.11
N PRO A 427 7.20 12.90 -11.74
CA PRO A 427 6.89 14.09 -12.54
C PRO A 427 8.15 14.84 -13.02
N GLU A 428 8.08 15.45 -14.21
CA GLU A 428 9.15 16.29 -14.74
C GLU A 428 9.43 17.47 -13.77
N GLY A 429 10.70 17.72 -13.45
CA GLY A 429 11.11 18.84 -12.59
C GLY A 429 11.27 18.55 -11.09
N ILE A 430 11.30 17.27 -10.66
CA ILE A 430 11.59 16.93 -9.26
C ILE A 430 13.00 17.35 -8.85
N GLN A 431 13.08 18.08 -7.74
CA GLN A 431 14.33 18.42 -7.08
C GLN A 431 14.53 17.50 -5.89
N ARG A 432 15.73 16.90 -5.80
CA ARG A 432 16.13 16.08 -4.66
C ARG A 432 17.31 16.73 -3.97
N GLU A 433 17.12 17.08 -2.71
CA GLU A 433 18.15 17.66 -1.85
C GLU A 433 18.43 16.68 -0.71
N ASN A 434 19.70 16.40 -0.46
CA ASN A 434 20.10 15.42 0.53
C ASN A 434 20.89 16.13 1.63
N ASN A 435 20.26 16.28 2.81
CA ASN A 435 20.86 16.84 4.00
C ASN A 435 21.36 15.72 4.94
N LYS A 436 22.16 16.11 5.95
CA LYS A 436 22.65 15.17 6.97
C LYS A 436 21.51 14.55 7.80
N ILE A 437 20.45 15.33 8.05
CA ILE A 437 19.33 14.96 8.93
C ILE A 437 18.20 14.29 8.13
N TYR A 438 17.91 14.76 6.91
CA TYR A 438 16.81 14.28 6.09
C TYR A 438 17.12 14.34 4.58
N GLU A 439 16.40 13.54 3.80
CA GLU A 439 16.30 13.67 2.34
C GLU A 439 15.01 14.41 1.98
N GLU A 440 15.12 15.46 1.18
CA GLU A 440 14.01 16.25 0.69
C GLU A 440 13.77 15.98 -0.79
N VAL A 441 12.52 15.65 -1.13
CA VAL A 441 12.06 15.48 -2.52
C VAL A 441 10.93 16.48 -2.75
N LYS A 442 11.18 17.47 -3.60
CA LYS A 442 10.20 18.50 -3.99
C LYS A 442 9.58 18.15 -5.33
N ILE A 443 8.26 18.03 -5.35
CA ILE A 443 7.45 17.92 -6.56
C ILE A 443 6.85 19.31 -6.82
N PRO A 444 7.15 19.93 -7.98
CA PRO A 444 6.64 21.26 -8.31
C PRO A 444 5.12 21.26 -8.48
N TYR A 445 4.52 22.44 -8.39
CA TYR A 445 3.09 22.61 -8.62
C TYR A 445 2.74 22.26 -10.08
N SER A 446 1.64 21.54 -10.26
CA SER A 446 1.13 21.22 -11.60
C SER A 446 0.65 22.48 -12.31
N GLU A 447 1.03 22.64 -13.58
CA GLU A 447 0.46 23.71 -14.40
C GLU A 447 -1.04 23.48 -14.60
N PRO A 448 -1.86 24.54 -14.49
CA PRO A 448 -3.29 24.41 -14.69
C PRO A 448 -3.57 24.01 -16.13
N MET A 449 -4.59 23.16 -16.34
CA MET A 449 -4.93 22.68 -17.67
C MET A 449 -5.29 23.89 -18.57
N PRO A 450 -4.76 24.01 -19.81
CA PRO A 450 -5.08 25.13 -20.69
C PRO A 450 -6.57 25.14 -21.03
N ILE A 451 -7.16 26.31 -21.25
CA ILE A 451 -8.57 26.42 -21.62
C ILE A 451 -8.72 25.94 -23.07
N GLY A 452 -9.48 24.86 -23.27
CA GLY A 452 -9.77 24.34 -24.60
C GLY A 452 -10.71 25.27 -25.39
N PHE A 453 -10.61 25.25 -26.73
CA PHE A 453 -11.44 26.06 -27.63
C PHE A 453 -12.97 25.78 -27.50
N GLU A 454 -13.36 24.63 -26.94
CA GLU A 454 -14.76 24.20 -26.77
C GLU A 454 -15.36 24.49 -25.39
N GLU A 455 -14.56 24.97 -24.43
CA GLU A 455 -15.03 25.20 -23.06
C GLU A 455 -15.75 26.55 -22.93
N LYS A 456 -17.09 26.53 -22.96
CA LYS A 456 -17.92 27.73 -22.71
C LYS A 456 -18.23 27.89 -21.22
N PRO A 457 -17.87 29.01 -20.58
CA PRO A 457 -18.27 29.27 -19.20
C PRO A 457 -19.79 29.49 -19.12
N VAL A 458 -20.44 28.84 -18.15
CA VAL A 458 -21.88 29.01 -17.92
C VAL A 458 -22.09 30.17 -16.93
N TYR A 459 -22.79 31.21 -17.38
CA TYR A 459 -23.17 32.33 -16.52
C TYR A 459 -24.48 32.03 -15.80
N ILE A 460 -24.62 32.51 -14.56
CA ILE A 460 -25.85 32.29 -13.78
C ILE A 460 -27.05 32.98 -14.44
N GLN A 461 -26.82 34.07 -15.19
CA GLN A 461 -27.87 34.79 -15.93
C GLN A 461 -28.50 33.94 -17.04
N ASP A 462 -27.78 32.94 -17.55
CA ASP A 462 -28.25 32.05 -18.61
C ASP A 462 -29.05 30.86 -18.04
N LEU A 463 -29.08 30.69 -16.71
CA LEU A 463 -29.88 29.67 -16.04
C LEU A 463 -31.37 30.06 -16.03
N ASP A 464 -32.23 29.07 -15.83
CA ASP A 464 -33.65 29.28 -15.55
C ASP A 464 -33.88 29.99 -14.20
N GLU A 465 -35.10 30.47 -13.96
CA GLU A 465 -35.46 31.21 -12.74
C GLU A 465 -35.15 30.42 -11.46
N ILE A 466 -35.37 29.10 -11.48
CA ILE A 466 -35.08 28.20 -10.35
C ILE A 466 -33.56 28.13 -10.10
N GLY A 467 -32.76 27.95 -11.15
CA GLY A 467 -31.30 27.95 -11.05
C GLY A 467 -30.75 29.30 -10.58
N GLN A 468 -31.28 30.41 -11.08
CA GLN A 468 -30.89 31.77 -10.67
C GLN A 468 -31.15 32.02 -9.18
N LEU A 469 -32.31 31.57 -8.67
CA LEU A 469 -32.65 31.70 -7.26
C LEU A 469 -31.70 30.92 -6.36
N ALA A 470 -31.37 29.68 -6.72
CA ALA A 470 -30.47 28.84 -5.94
C ALA A 470 -29.03 29.36 -5.91
N PHE A 471 -28.53 29.87 -7.04
CA PHE A 471 -27.17 30.41 -7.17
C PHE A 471 -27.05 31.92 -6.92
N LYS A 472 -28.00 32.51 -6.20
CA LYS A 472 -27.96 33.94 -5.81
C LYS A 472 -26.61 34.31 -5.19
N GLY A 473 -26.02 35.41 -5.69
CA GLY A 473 -24.70 35.90 -5.29
C GLY A 473 -23.52 35.36 -6.10
N MET A 474 -23.72 34.37 -6.98
CA MET A 474 -22.69 33.88 -7.91
C MET A 474 -22.88 34.51 -9.30
N ARG A 475 -21.76 34.83 -9.96
CA ARG A 475 -21.78 35.41 -11.33
C ARG A 475 -21.70 34.34 -12.43
N ARG A 476 -20.88 33.31 -12.20
CA ARG A 476 -20.66 32.20 -13.13
C ARG A 476 -20.33 30.93 -12.37
N LEU A 477 -20.57 29.78 -13.00
CA LEU A 477 -20.10 28.49 -12.53
C LEU A 477 -18.57 28.37 -12.71
N ASN A 478 -17.93 27.50 -11.94
CA ASN A 478 -16.51 27.21 -12.14
C ASN A 478 -16.30 26.32 -13.39
N ARG A 479 -15.04 26.09 -13.76
CA ARG A 479 -14.71 25.33 -14.97
C ARG A 479 -15.29 23.92 -14.97
N ILE A 480 -15.07 23.16 -13.91
CA ILE A 480 -15.59 21.79 -13.78
C ILE A 480 -17.13 21.80 -13.81
N GLN A 481 -17.75 22.69 -13.04
CA GLN A 481 -19.21 22.88 -12.98
C GLN A 481 -19.80 23.22 -14.35
N SER A 482 -19.08 23.99 -15.18
CA SER A 482 -19.53 24.33 -16.54
C SER A 482 -19.46 23.13 -17.48
N ILE A 483 -18.42 22.29 -17.39
CA ILE A 483 -18.28 21.07 -18.21
C ILE A 483 -19.37 20.05 -17.88
N VAL A 484 -19.63 19.84 -16.58
CA VAL A 484 -20.66 18.87 -16.12
C VAL A 484 -22.08 19.41 -16.22
N PHE A 485 -22.27 20.70 -16.51
CA PHE A 485 -23.57 21.37 -16.44
C PHE A 485 -24.63 20.68 -17.30
N GLU A 486 -24.30 20.34 -18.54
CA GLU A 486 -25.25 19.75 -19.49
C GLU A 486 -25.80 18.43 -18.95
N THR A 487 -24.93 17.52 -18.53
CA THR A 487 -25.34 16.23 -17.97
C THR A 487 -26.03 16.39 -16.60
N ALA A 488 -25.50 17.24 -15.71
CA ALA A 488 -26.04 17.42 -14.37
C ALA A 488 -27.43 18.07 -14.38
N TYR A 489 -27.61 19.12 -15.19
CA TYR A 489 -28.79 19.98 -15.17
C TYR A 489 -29.86 19.60 -16.18
N ASN A 490 -29.52 18.91 -17.28
CA ASN A 490 -30.48 18.61 -18.35
C ASN A 490 -30.81 17.13 -18.50
N THR A 491 -30.03 16.22 -17.92
CA THR A 491 -30.25 14.76 -18.08
C THR A 491 -30.53 14.05 -16.76
N ASN A 492 -31.15 12.86 -16.83
CA ASN A 492 -31.41 11.96 -15.72
C ASN A 492 -30.34 10.85 -15.55
N GLU A 493 -29.26 10.92 -16.32
CA GLU A 493 -28.22 9.90 -16.29
C GLU A 493 -27.56 9.83 -14.91
N ASN A 494 -27.20 8.60 -14.50
CA ASN A 494 -26.32 8.39 -13.36
C ASN A 494 -24.96 9.02 -13.67
N MET A 495 -24.35 9.64 -12.67
CA MET A 495 -23.10 10.36 -12.85
C MET A 495 -22.05 9.93 -11.81
N LEU A 496 -20.80 9.83 -12.25
CA LEU A 496 -19.63 9.71 -11.39
C LEU A 496 -18.69 10.86 -11.68
N ILE A 497 -18.38 11.65 -10.66
CA ILE A 497 -17.50 12.82 -10.76
C ILE A 497 -16.30 12.61 -9.86
N CYS A 498 -15.16 12.34 -10.50
CA CYS A 498 -13.86 12.27 -9.85
C CYS A 498 -13.15 13.61 -10.06
N ALA A 499 -13.05 14.42 -9.01
CA ALA A 499 -12.40 15.72 -9.07
C ALA A 499 -11.55 15.97 -7.82
N PRO A 500 -10.45 16.75 -7.91
CA PRO A 500 -9.64 17.09 -6.75
C PRO A 500 -10.47 17.77 -5.65
N THR A 501 -10.09 17.55 -4.40
CA THR A 501 -10.70 18.24 -3.25
C THR A 501 -10.62 19.75 -3.42
N GLY A 502 -11.72 20.45 -3.10
CA GLY A 502 -11.86 21.89 -3.32
C GLY A 502 -12.35 22.29 -4.72
N ALA A 503 -12.52 21.36 -5.67
CA ALA A 503 -13.01 21.65 -7.02
C ALA A 503 -14.48 22.11 -7.12
N GLY A 504 -15.20 22.20 -5.99
CA GLY A 504 -16.59 22.65 -5.95
C GLY A 504 -17.64 21.56 -6.26
N LYS A 505 -17.37 20.31 -5.87
CA LYS A 505 -18.26 19.14 -6.02
C LYS A 505 -19.68 19.41 -5.48
N THR A 506 -19.80 20.14 -4.36
CA THR A 506 -21.08 20.48 -3.71
C THR A 506 -22.04 21.26 -4.62
N ASN A 507 -21.54 22.17 -5.47
CA ASN A 507 -22.41 22.88 -6.41
C ASN A 507 -22.85 21.99 -7.57
N ILE A 508 -22.09 20.94 -7.89
CA ILE A 508 -22.52 19.96 -8.89
C ILE A 508 -23.67 19.13 -8.34
N ALA A 509 -23.59 18.71 -7.06
CA ALA A 509 -24.74 18.14 -6.35
C ALA A 509 -25.94 19.11 -6.34
N MET A 510 -25.73 20.41 -6.15
CA MET A 510 -26.82 21.39 -6.25
C MET A 510 -27.47 21.39 -7.64
N LEU A 511 -26.70 21.27 -8.73
CA LEU A 511 -27.26 21.21 -10.09
C LEU A 511 -28.16 19.99 -10.29
N THR A 512 -27.78 18.82 -9.78
CA THR A 512 -28.64 17.62 -9.88
C THR A 512 -29.87 17.71 -8.99
N VAL A 513 -29.75 18.33 -7.81
CA VAL A 513 -30.89 18.63 -6.92
C VAL A 513 -31.90 19.54 -7.62
N LEU A 514 -31.43 20.60 -8.29
CA LEU A 514 -32.29 21.53 -9.01
C LEU A 514 -32.95 20.88 -10.22
N HIS A 515 -32.23 20.01 -10.94
CA HIS A 515 -32.81 19.20 -12.02
C HIS A 515 -34.01 18.38 -11.53
N GLU A 516 -33.85 17.69 -10.39
CA GLU A 516 -34.93 16.90 -9.80
C GLU A 516 -36.13 17.78 -9.40
N ILE A 517 -35.88 18.91 -8.72
CA ILE A 517 -36.94 19.85 -8.33
C ILE A 517 -37.69 20.38 -9.56
N ARG A 518 -36.98 20.64 -10.67
CA ARG A 518 -37.56 21.14 -11.91
C ARG A 518 -38.54 20.14 -12.54
N GLN A 519 -38.31 18.83 -12.42
CA GLN A 519 -39.23 17.82 -12.94
C GLN A 519 -40.59 17.82 -12.23
N HIS A 520 -40.62 18.21 -10.96
CA HIS A 520 -41.83 18.29 -10.15
C HIS A 520 -42.41 19.70 -10.06
N PHE A 521 -41.98 20.59 -10.97
CA PHE A 521 -42.50 21.94 -11.10
C PHE A 521 -43.69 21.97 -12.07
N GLN A 522 -44.91 22.15 -11.56
CA GLN A 522 -46.13 22.18 -12.37
C GLN A 522 -46.95 23.42 -12.03
N GLN A 523 -47.38 24.18 -13.06
CA GLN A 523 -48.25 25.36 -12.92
C GLN A 523 -47.75 26.42 -11.91
N GLY A 524 -46.43 26.62 -11.80
CA GLY A 524 -45.85 27.61 -10.89
C GLY A 524 -45.69 27.13 -9.44
N VAL A 525 -46.02 25.88 -9.12
CA VAL A 525 -45.93 25.30 -7.77
C VAL A 525 -45.10 24.03 -7.79
N ILE A 526 -44.17 23.91 -6.82
CA ILE A 526 -43.37 22.69 -6.62
C ILE A 526 -44.21 21.67 -5.84
N LYS A 527 -44.40 20.48 -6.41
CA LYS A 527 -45.09 19.38 -5.73
C LYS A 527 -44.18 18.66 -4.73
N LYS A 528 -44.14 19.19 -3.50
CA LYS A 528 -43.23 18.76 -2.43
C LYS A 528 -43.40 17.33 -1.90
N ASN A 529 -44.48 16.63 -2.26
CA ASN A 529 -44.79 15.30 -1.74
C ASN A 529 -44.45 14.15 -2.72
N GLU A 530 -44.13 14.47 -3.98
CA GLU A 530 -43.92 13.47 -5.04
C GLU A 530 -42.45 12.99 -5.13
N PHE A 531 -41.51 13.68 -4.48
CA PHE A 531 -40.09 13.37 -4.54
C PHE A 531 -39.37 13.53 -3.19
N LYS A 532 -38.31 12.75 -3.02
CA LYS A 532 -37.32 12.90 -1.96
C LYS A 532 -35.91 12.78 -2.52
N ILE A 533 -35.00 13.56 -1.95
CA ILE A 533 -33.59 13.58 -2.28
C ILE A 533 -32.80 13.16 -1.05
N VAL A 534 -31.87 12.22 -1.23
CA VAL A 534 -31.02 11.72 -0.15
C VAL A 534 -29.59 12.08 -0.45
N TYR A 535 -28.96 12.84 0.45
CA TYR A 535 -27.54 13.15 0.43
C TYR A 535 -26.84 12.34 1.51
N VAL A 536 -25.99 11.40 1.09
CA VAL A 536 -25.19 10.57 1.97
C VAL A 536 -23.81 11.20 2.12
N ALA A 537 -23.54 11.75 3.30
CA ALA A 537 -22.25 12.35 3.65
C ALA A 537 -21.39 11.38 4.47
N PRO A 538 -20.07 11.30 4.24
CA PRO A 538 -19.15 10.42 4.95
C PRO A 538 -19.17 10.61 6.47
N MET A 539 -19.27 11.85 6.95
CA MET A 539 -19.15 12.19 8.37
C MET A 539 -20.35 12.98 8.90
N LYS A 540 -20.67 12.82 10.19
CA LYS A 540 -21.71 13.60 10.88
C LYS A 540 -21.45 15.12 10.80
N ALA A 541 -20.20 15.56 10.97
CA ALA A 541 -19.86 16.98 10.90
C ALA A 541 -20.13 17.57 9.50
N LEU A 542 -19.73 16.83 8.45
CA LEU A 542 -20.00 17.22 7.07
C LEU A 542 -21.50 17.21 6.77
N ALA A 543 -22.26 16.24 7.29
CA ALA A 543 -23.72 16.21 7.15
C ALA A 543 -24.38 17.47 7.73
N ALA A 544 -23.96 17.93 8.90
CA ALA A 544 -24.46 19.16 9.51
C ALA A 544 -24.08 20.41 8.69
N GLU A 545 -22.84 20.49 8.18
CA GLU A 545 -22.38 21.58 7.30
C GLU A 545 -23.22 21.63 6.02
N MET A 546 -23.40 20.49 5.36
CA MET A 546 -24.16 20.37 4.12
C MET A 546 -25.64 20.68 4.34
N THR A 547 -26.23 20.25 5.46
CA THR A 547 -27.62 20.60 5.82
C THR A 547 -27.80 22.11 5.88
N ASN A 548 -26.89 22.81 6.57
CA ASN A 548 -26.92 24.27 6.65
C ASN A 548 -26.71 24.93 5.27
N TYR A 549 -25.81 24.38 4.45
CA TYR A 549 -25.55 24.86 3.10
C TYR A 549 -26.78 24.75 2.19
N PHE A 550 -27.33 23.53 2.07
CA PHE A 550 -28.50 23.26 1.23
C PHE A 550 -29.75 23.98 1.75
N SER A 551 -29.94 24.06 3.07
CA SER A 551 -31.07 24.80 3.66
C SER A 551 -31.05 26.27 3.26
N LYS A 552 -29.91 26.97 3.36
CA LYS A 552 -29.79 28.38 2.96
C LYS A 552 -29.99 28.61 1.46
N ARG A 553 -29.53 27.66 0.63
CA ARG A 553 -29.60 27.76 -0.84
C ARG A 553 -30.99 27.44 -1.39
N LEU A 554 -31.71 26.53 -0.76
CA LEU A 554 -33.02 26.05 -1.20
C LEU A 554 -34.19 26.70 -0.46
N GLU A 555 -33.93 27.51 0.58
CA GLU A 555 -34.92 28.32 1.29
C GLU A 555 -35.79 29.19 0.34
N PRO A 556 -35.25 29.86 -0.70
CA PRO A 556 -36.06 30.64 -1.64
C PRO A 556 -37.08 29.80 -2.43
N LEU A 557 -36.84 28.49 -2.58
CA LEU A 557 -37.74 27.55 -3.25
C LEU A 557 -38.74 26.90 -2.26
N GLY A 558 -38.64 27.22 -0.96
CA GLY A 558 -39.48 26.65 0.09
C GLY A 558 -39.25 25.16 0.34
N ILE A 559 -38.07 24.63 -0.03
CA ILE A 559 -37.67 23.23 0.16
C ILE A 559 -37.11 23.05 1.56
N VAL A 560 -37.60 22.03 2.28
CA VAL A 560 -37.15 21.74 3.64
C VAL A 560 -36.06 20.69 3.61
N VAL A 561 -34.88 21.08 4.10
CA VAL A 561 -33.70 20.23 4.27
C VAL A 561 -33.53 19.91 5.76
N LYS A 562 -33.34 18.63 6.11
CA LYS A 562 -33.07 18.21 7.49
C LYS A 562 -31.96 17.17 7.55
N GLU A 563 -31.22 17.23 8.66
CA GLU A 563 -30.23 16.23 9.04
C GLU A 563 -30.92 15.00 9.66
N LEU A 564 -30.52 13.81 9.23
CA LEU A 564 -30.91 12.54 9.81
C LEU A 564 -29.63 11.78 10.20
N THR A 565 -29.17 11.96 11.43
CA THR A 565 -27.97 11.30 11.96
C THR A 565 -28.31 10.51 13.22
N GLY A 566 -27.33 9.82 13.81
CA GLY A 566 -27.53 9.11 15.09
C GLY A 566 -27.99 10.04 16.23
N ASP A 567 -27.49 11.28 16.23
CA ASP A 567 -27.69 12.25 17.31
C ASP A 567 -28.99 13.06 17.11
N MET A 568 -29.46 13.20 15.87
CA MET A 568 -30.72 13.84 15.50
C MET A 568 -31.71 12.82 14.93
N GLN A 569 -32.61 12.33 15.78
CA GLN A 569 -33.71 11.45 15.37
C GLN A 569 -34.92 12.29 14.96
N LEU A 570 -35.33 12.16 13.69
CA LEU A 570 -36.55 12.76 13.19
C LEU A 570 -37.73 11.81 13.38
N SER A 571 -38.89 12.35 13.72
CA SER A 571 -40.14 11.60 13.71
C SER A 571 -40.57 11.27 12.28
N LYS A 572 -41.31 10.17 12.08
CA LYS A 572 -41.84 9.79 10.75
C LYS A 572 -42.59 10.93 10.06
N ASN A 573 -43.34 11.73 10.83
CA ASN A 573 -44.07 12.89 10.31
C ASN A 573 -43.14 14.01 9.81
N GLU A 574 -42.04 14.26 10.51
CA GLU A 574 -41.04 15.24 10.07
C GLU A 574 -40.33 14.76 8.80
N ILE A 575 -39.96 13.48 8.75
CA ILE A 575 -39.33 12.87 7.58
C ILE A 575 -40.24 12.94 6.34
N LEU A 576 -41.55 12.75 6.50
CA LEU A 576 -42.49 12.87 5.39
C LEU A 576 -42.58 14.33 4.87
N ARG A 577 -42.55 15.32 5.77
CA ARG A 577 -42.60 16.75 5.43
C ARG A 577 -41.32 17.29 4.80
N THR A 578 -40.19 16.62 4.95
CA THR A 578 -38.90 17.03 4.36
C THR A 578 -38.75 16.51 2.93
N GLN A 579 -38.13 17.31 2.07
CA GLN A 579 -37.87 16.94 0.67
C GLN A 579 -36.44 16.44 0.50
N MET A 580 -35.49 17.01 1.24
CA MET A 580 -34.09 16.62 1.20
C MET A 580 -33.63 16.15 2.58
N LEU A 581 -33.07 14.94 2.63
CA LEU A 581 -32.49 14.34 3.82
C LEU A 581 -30.98 14.27 3.65
N VAL A 582 -30.25 14.81 4.63
CA VAL A 582 -28.79 14.67 4.71
C VAL A 582 -28.46 13.70 5.83
N THR A 583 -27.78 12.60 5.51
CA THR A 583 -27.58 11.45 6.40
C THR A 583 -26.17 10.89 6.26
N THR A 584 -25.75 10.04 7.21
CA THR A 584 -24.57 9.18 7.04
C THR A 584 -24.93 7.85 6.36
N PRO A 585 -23.96 7.12 5.78
CA PRO A 585 -24.21 5.80 5.19
C PRO A 585 -24.91 4.84 6.16
N GLU A 586 -24.40 4.69 7.38
CA GLU A 586 -24.93 3.74 8.37
C GLU A 586 -26.36 4.09 8.75
N LYS A 587 -26.64 5.38 8.94
CA LYS A 587 -27.98 5.81 9.32
C LYS A 587 -28.97 5.58 8.20
N TRP A 588 -28.56 5.81 6.95
CA TRP A 588 -29.39 5.51 5.79
C TRP A 588 -29.63 4.01 5.63
N ASP A 589 -28.59 3.19 5.80
CA ASP A 589 -28.70 1.74 5.74
C ASP A 589 -29.70 1.23 6.79
N VAL A 590 -29.57 1.63 8.07
CA VAL A 590 -30.52 1.29 9.14
C VAL A 590 -31.96 1.70 8.82
N VAL A 591 -32.18 2.88 8.23
CA VAL A 591 -33.52 3.34 7.84
C VAL A 591 -34.08 2.44 6.75
N THR A 592 -33.28 2.11 5.74
CA THR A 592 -33.73 1.22 4.65
C THR A 592 -33.91 -0.26 5.08
N ARG A 593 -33.31 -0.68 6.21
CA ARG A 593 -33.48 -2.04 6.79
C ARG A 593 -34.80 -2.23 7.54
N LYS A 594 -35.48 -1.17 7.98
CA LYS A 594 -36.74 -1.27 8.77
C LYS A 594 -37.95 -1.19 7.83
N SER A 595 -38.41 -2.35 7.33
CA SER A 595 -39.48 -2.46 6.33
C SER A 595 -40.88 -2.04 6.81
N VAL A 596 -41.15 -2.01 8.12
CA VAL A 596 -42.50 -1.77 8.66
C VAL A 596 -42.80 -0.25 8.74
N GLY A 597 -43.10 0.34 7.59
CA GLY A 597 -43.63 1.70 7.43
C GLY A 597 -42.84 2.62 6.49
N ASP A 598 -41.59 2.27 6.15
CA ASP A 598 -40.69 3.15 5.39
C ASP A 598 -40.57 2.76 3.90
N VAL A 599 -41.26 1.71 3.44
CA VAL A 599 -41.35 1.36 2.00
C VAL A 599 -41.89 2.53 1.18
N ALA A 600 -42.83 3.29 1.74
CA ALA A 600 -43.34 4.51 1.12
C ALA A 600 -42.23 5.56 0.92
N LEU A 601 -41.28 5.67 1.86
CA LEU A 601 -40.19 6.61 1.75
C LEU A 601 -39.21 6.20 0.64
N SER A 602 -38.80 4.94 0.60
CA SER A 602 -37.87 4.43 -0.41
C SER A 602 -38.44 4.50 -1.83
N GLN A 603 -39.77 4.44 -2.01
CA GLN A 603 -40.42 4.60 -3.32
C GLN A 603 -40.46 6.06 -3.81
N ILE A 604 -40.46 7.02 -2.87
CA ILE A 604 -40.51 8.46 -3.18
C ILE A 604 -39.11 9.02 -3.45
N VAL A 605 -38.04 8.33 -3.03
CA VAL A 605 -36.66 8.75 -3.36
C VAL A 605 -36.47 8.72 -4.87
N LYS A 606 -36.03 9.84 -5.45
CA LYS A 606 -35.73 9.98 -6.88
C LYS A 606 -34.27 10.29 -7.17
N LEU A 607 -33.55 10.86 -6.20
CA LEU A 607 -32.14 11.20 -6.31
C LEU A 607 -31.36 10.74 -5.08
N LEU A 608 -30.32 9.94 -5.29
CA LEU A 608 -29.35 9.51 -4.29
C LEU A 608 -27.97 10.11 -4.61
N ILE A 609 -27.46 10.94 -3.72
CA ILE A 609 -26.14 11.57 -3.83
C ILE A 609 -25.22 10.89 -2.82
N LEU A 610 -24.13 10.30 -3.32
CA LEU A 610 -23.08 9.67 -2.53
C LEU A 610 -21.85 10.56 -2.56
N ASP A 611 -21.57 11.23 -1.45
CA ASP A 611 -20.37 12.05 -1.32
C ASP A 611 -19.18 11.23 -0.81
N GLU A 612 -18.00 11.53 -1.32
CA GLU A 612 -16.75 10.80 -1.09
C GLU A 612 -16.85 9.28 -1.29
N VAL A 613 -17.28 8.85 -2.48
CA VAL A 613 -17.41 7.43 -2.89
C VAL A 613 -16.11 6.63 -2.71
N HIS A 614 -14.94 7.28 -2.66
CA HIS A 614 -13.67 6.62 -2.37
C HIS A 614 -13.59 5.98 -0.98
N LEU A 615 -14.52 6.29 -0.07
CA LEU A 615 -14.72 5.56 1.18
C LEU A 615 -14.98 4.05 0.98
N LEU A 616 -15.30 3.61 -0.24
CA LEU A 616 -15.37 2.18 -0.59
C LEU A 616 -14.12 1.39 -0.18
N HIS A 617 -12.95 2.04 -0.09
CA HIS A 617 -11.71 1.39 0.32
C HIS A 617 -11.56 1.16 1.82
N GLU A 618 -12.32 1.91 2.64
CA GLU A 618 -12.23 1.90 4.10
C GLU A 618 -13.16 0.84 4.71
N ASP A 619 -13.03 0.62 6.03
CA ASP A 619 -13.88 -0.29 6.82
C ASP A 619 -15.39 0.03 6.70
N ARG A 620 -15.76 1.26 6.31
CA ARG A 620 -17.14 1.71 6.12
C ARG A 620 -17.65 1.53 4.68
N GLY A 621 -16.75 1.18 3.75
CA GLY A 621 -17.07 0.89 2.35
C GLY A 621 -18.21 -0.10 2.15
N PRO A 622 -18.31 -1.20 2.93
CA PRO A 622 -19.37 -2.18 2.73
C PRO A 622 -20.78 -1.64 2.94
N VAL A 623 -20.95 -0.60 3.76
CA VAL A 623 -22.24 0.06 3.98
C VAL A 623 -22.67 0.80 2.72
N LEU A 624 -21.76 1.51 2.06
CA LEU A 624 -22.02 2.17 0.78
C LEU A 624 -22.36 1.15 -0.31
N GLU A 625 -21.64 0.02 -0.35
CA GLU A 625 -21.94 -1.08 -1.27
C GLU A 625 -23.35 -1.64 -1.06
N SER A 626 -23.73 -1.88 0.19
CA SER A 626 -25.07 -2.38 0.56
C SER A 626 -26.18 -1.40 0.11
N ILE A 627 -26.00 -0.10 0.34
CA ILE A 627 -26.96 0.94 -0.07
C ILE A 627 -27.14 0.97 -1.59
N VAL A 628 -26.06 0.96 -2.36
CA VAL A 628 -26.12 1.01 -3.82
C VAL A 628 -26.73 -0.28 -4.36
N ALA A 629 -26.28 -1.44 -3.89
CA ALA A 629 -26.81 -2.74 -4.32
C ALA A 629 -28.31 -2.84 -4.07
N ARG A 630 -28.78 -2.39 -2.89
CA ARG A 630 -30.20 -2.34 -2.55
C ARG A 630 -30.97 -1.37 -3.45
N THR A 631 -30.42 -0.19 -3.70
CA THR A 631 -31.05 0.83 -4.55
C THR A 631 -31.20 0.33 -5.99
N LEU A 632 -30.13 -0.21 -6.59
CA LEU A 632 -30.17 -0.74 -7.96
C LEU A 632 -31.16 -1.90 -8.10
N ARG A 633 -31.16 -2.82 -7.12
CA ARG A 633 -32.13 -3.93 -7.10
C ARG A 633 -33.57 -3.43 -6.95
N GLN A 634 -33.79 -2.39 -6.14
CA GLN A 634 -35.10 -1.77 -5.98
C GLN A 634 -35.56 -1.08 -7.28
N VAL A 635 -34.66 -0.41 -8.01
CA VAL A 635 -34.97 0.18 -9.31
C VAL A 635 -35.42 -0.89 -10.30
N GLU A 636 -34.74 -2.05 -10.33
CA GLU A 636 -35.12 -3.17 -11.20
C GLU A 636 -36.47 -3.79 -10.79
N SER A 637 -36.76 -3.94 -9.50
CA SER A 637 -38.01 -4.56 -9.05
C SER A 637 -39.22 -3.63 -9.14
N THR A 638 -39.04 -2.34 -8.86
CA THR A 638 -40.13 -1.34 -8.85
C THR A 638 -40.32 -0.63 -10.18
N GLN A 639 -39.36 -0.74 -11.11
CA GLN A 639 -39.33 0.00 -12.39
C GLN A 639 -39.42 1.53 -12.23
N SER A 640 -39.13 2.04 -11.02
CA SER A 640 -38.99 3.46 -10.75
C SER A 640 -37.52 3.82 -10.74
N MET A 641 -37.11 4.65 -11.69
CA MET A 641 -35.73 5.13 -11.79
C MET A 641 -35.36 5.99 -10.58
N ILE A 642 -34.18 5.74 -10.02
CA ILE A 642 -33.54 6.57 -9.00
C ILE A 642 -32.20 7.00 -9.59
N ARG A 643 -32.00 8.31 -9.74
CA ARG A 643 -30.74 8.87 -10.24
C ARG A 643 -29.69 8.77 -9.14
N ILE A 644 -28.51 8.24 -9.50
CA ILE A 644 -27.37 8.12 -8.58
C ILE A 644 -26.27 9.09 -9.02
N LEU A 645 -25.83 9.94 -8.09
CA LEU A 645 -24.68 10.83 -8.26
C LEU A 645 -23.57 10.40 -7.30
N GLY A 646 -22.47 9.86 -7.83
CA GLY A 646 -21.24 9.62 -7.09
C GLY A 646 -20.29 10.80 -7.18
N LEU A 647 -19.93 11.39 -6.04
CA LEU A 647 -18.87 12.40 -5.94
C LEU A 647 -17.64 11.78 -5.28
N SER A 648 -16.47 12.03 -5.85
CA SER A 648 -15.24 11.51 -5.27
C SER A 648 -14.03 12.39 -5.54
N ALA A 649 -12.97 12.17 -4.76
CA ALA A 649 -11.62 12.59 -5.10
C ALA A 649 -11.14 11.92 -6.40
N THR A 650 -9.93 12.23 -6.86
CA THR A 650 -9.35 11.61 -8.06
C THR A 650 -8.98 10.15 -7.78
N LEU A 651 -9.62 9.20 -8.46
CA LEU A 651 -9.50 7.76 -8.23
C LEU A 651 -8.76 7.06 -9.37
N PRO A 652 -7.97 6.01 -9.13
CA PRO A 652 -7.37 5.19 -10.19
C PRO A 652 -8.39 4.42 -11.04
N ASN A 653 -9.27 3.68 -10.37
CA ASN A 653 -10.17 2.71 -10.99
C ASN A 653 -11.59 3.25 -11.10
N TYR A 654 -11.70 4.49 -11.57
CA TYR A 654 -12.99 5.17 -11.77
C TYR A 654 -13.93 4.41 -12.71
N LEU A 655 -13.42 3.61 -13.66
CA LEU A 655 -14.23 2.79 -14.56
C LEU A 655 -14.97 1.65 -13.82
N ASP A 656 -14.33 1.04 -12.83
CA ASP A 656 -14.95 -0.02 -12.04
C ASP A 656 -16.06 0.56 -11.16
N ILE A 657 -15.81 1.72 -10.57
CA ILE A 657 -16.79 2.44 -9.75
C ILE A 657 -17.96 2.93 -10.62
N ALA A 658 -17.68 3.42 -11.84
CA ALA A 658 -18.72 3.79 -12.79
C ALA A 658 -19.61 2.60 -13.16
N THR A 659 -18.99 1.43 -13.38
CA THR A 659 -19.71 0.17 -13.63
C THR A 659 -20.59 -0.21 -12.44
N PHE A 660 -20.06 -0.11 -11.22
CA PHE A 660 -20.81 -0.38 -9.98
C PHE A 660 -22.00 0.57 -9.77
N LEU A 661 -21.85 1.85 -10.07
CA LEU A 661 -22.94 2.84 -9.97
C LEU A 661 -23.89 2.82 -11.18
N HIS A 662 -23.70 1.91 -12.13
CA HIS A 662 -24.44 1.84 -13.40
C HIS A 662 -24.39 3.18 -14.17
N VAL A 663 -23.22 3.85 -14.17
CA VAL A 663 -22.97 5.11 -14.88
C VAL A 663 -22.55 4.81 -16.31
N ASN A 664 -23.15 5.50 -17.28
CA ASN A 664 -22.70 5.42 -18.67
C ASN A 664 -21.34 6.11 -18.85
N PRO A 665 -20.26 5.40 -19.22
CA PRO A 665 -18.92 5.98 -19.33
C PRO A 665 -18.78 7.09 -20.37
N CYS A 666 -19.66 7.16 -21.37
CA CYS A 666 -19.58 8.17 -22.43
C CYS A 666 -20.29 9.49 -22.07
N ILE A 667 -21.26 9.45 -21.16
CA ILE A 667 -22.15 10.60 -20.85
C ILE A 667 -22.00 11.03 -19.40
N GLY A 668 -22.04 10.09 -18.46
CA GLY A 668 -22.13 10.34 -17.02
C GLY A 668 -20.82 10.25 -16.25
N LEU A 669 -19.74 9.77 -16.88
CA LEU A 669 -18.43 9.64 -16.24
C LEU A 669 -17.57 10.88 -16.49
N PHE A 670 -17.18 11.56 -15.41
CA PHE A 670 -16.30 12.72 -15.44
C PHE A 670 -15.08 12.48 -14.56
N PHE A 671 -13.88 12.55 -15.15
CA PHE A 671 -12.63 12.41 -14.42
C PHE A 671 -11.73 13.61 -14.68
N PHE A 672 -11.39 14.33 -13.62
CA PHE A 672 -10.54 15.52 -13.64
C PHE A 672 -9.29 15.24 -12.82
N ASP A 673 -8.11 15.29 -13.43
CA ASP A 673 -6.84 15.14 -12.71
C ASP A 673 -6.45 16.38 -11.89
N GLY A 674 -5.28 16.33 -11.23
CA GLY A 674 -4.78 17.39 -10.37
C GLY A 674 -4.63 18.77 -11.04
N ARG A 675 -4.60 18.84 -12.38
CA ARG A 675 -4.48 20.11 -13.13
C ARG A 675 -5.74 20.96 -13.08
N PHE A 676 -6.87 20.40 -12.65
CA PHE A 676 -8.12 21.13 -12.45
C PHE A 676 -8.30 21.67 -11.03
N ARG A 677 -7.31 21.47 -10.15
CA ARG A 677 -7.36 22.01 -8.79
C ARG A 677 -7.41 23.55 -8.86
N PRO A 678 -8.31 24.22 -8.11
CA PRO A 678 -8.45 25.68 -8.16
C PRO A 678 -7.19 26.41 -7.70
N VAL A 679 -6.44 25.79 -6.78
CA VAL A 679 -5.15 26.26 -6.29
C VAL A 679 -4.14 25.12 -6.49
N PRO A 680 -3.16 25.24 -7.39
CA PRO A 680 -2.13 24.22 -7.61
C PRO A 680 -1.42 23.81 -6.32
N LEU A 681 -1.08 22.53 -6.19
CA LEU A 681 -0.43 21.98 -5.01
C LEU A 681 1.05 21.66 -5.31
N GLY A 682 1.97 22.28 -4.59
CA GLY A 682 3.34 21.79 -4.47
C GLY A 682 3.42 20.73 -3.36
N GLN A 683 4.21 19.66 -3.59
CA GLN A 683 4.36 18.58 -2.62
C GLN A 683 5.82 18.40 -2.22
N THR A 684 6.10 18.31 -0.94
CA THR A 684 7.45 18.14 -0.40
C THR A 684 7.50 16.92 0.51
N PHE A 685 8.42 15.99 0.25
CA PHE A 685 8.60 14.78 1.04
C PHE A 685 9.94 14.84 1.78
N LEU A 686 9.88 14.68 3.09
CA LEU A 686 11.03 14.78 3.98
C LEU A 686 11.24 13.42 4.67
N GLY A 687 12.27 12.68 4.25
CA GLY A 687 12.66 11.40 4.82
C GLY A 687 13.80 11.53 5.83
N VAL A 688 13.51 11.41 7.12
CA VAL A 688 14.49 11.55 8.21
C VAL A 688 15.42 10.33 8.28
N LYS A 689 16.75 10.57 8.31
CA LYS A 689 17.80 9.54 8.13
C LYS A 689 18.34 8.89 9.42
N SER A 690 17.69 9.11 10.56
CA SER A 690 18.18 8.60 11.84
C SER A 690 17.74 7.16 12.09
N ALA A 691 18.70 6.30 12.47
CA ALA A 691 18.46 4.91 12.83
C ALA A 691 17.90 4.75 14.27
N ASN A 692 18.35 5.59 15.21
CA ASN A 692 17.81 5.59 16.57
C ASN A 692 16.42 6.28 16.60
N LYS A 693 15.41 5.59 17.12
CA LYS A 693 14.01 6.04 17.18
C LYS A 693 13.82 7.33 18.00
N VAL A 694 14.55 7.49 19.11
CA VAL A 694 14.46 8.71 19.93
C VAL A 694 15.02 9.90 19.17
N GLN A 695 16.22 9.73 18.59
CA GLN A 695 16.85 10.79 17.79
C GLN A 695 16.01 11.10 16.54
N GLN A 696 15.38 10.08 15.94
CA GLN A 696 14.48 10.23 14.83
C GLN A 696 13.26 11.10 15.19
N LEU A 697 12.64 10.90 16.36
CA LEU A 697 11.53 11.75 16.83
C LEU A 697 11.98 13.21 17.02
N ASN A 698 13.15 13.44 17.64
CA ASN A 698 13.67 14.79 17.82
C ASN A 698 14.00 15.49 16.50
N ASN A 699 14.55 14.73 15.55
CA ASN A 699 14.85 15.22 14.21
C ASN A 699 13.57 15.50 13.42
N MET A 700 12.52 14.67 13.57
CA MET A 700 11.20 14.97 13.00
C MET A 700 10.60 16.26 13.58
N ASP A 701 10.76 16.50 14.87
CA ASP A 701 10.34 17.75 15.53
C ASP A 701 11.13 18.95 15.00
N GLU A 702 12.43 18.81 14.79
CA GLU A 702 13.30 19.85 14.22
C GLU A 702 12.91 20.19 12.78
N VAL A 703 12.76 19.16 11.94
CA VAL A 703 12.34 19.32 10.54
C VAL A 703 10.93 19.92 10.44
N CYS A 704 10.03 19.54 11.35
CA CYS A 704 8.70 20.13 11.45
C CYS A 704 8.80 21.62 11.80
N TYR A 705 9.61 21.98 12.80
CA TYR A 705 9.83 23.38 13.19
C TYR A 705 10.39 24.21 12.03
N GLU A 706 11.42 23.73 11.33
CA GLU A 706 12.00 24.42 10.17
C GLU A 706 10.95 24.68 9.07
N SER A 707 10.14 23.65 8.77
CA SER A 707 9.09 23.72 7.76
C SER A 707 7.99 24.71 8.14
N VAL A 708 7.52 24.68 9.39
CA VAL A 708 6.53 25.64 9.90
C VAL A 708 7.09 27.06 9.87
N LEU A 709 8.32 27.26 10.36
CA LEU A 709 8.96 28.57 10.42
C LEU A 709 9.10 29.20 9.03
N LYS A 710 9.47 28.42 8.01
CA LYS A 710 9.56 28.87 6.62
C LYS A 710 8.23 29.48 6.13
N GLN A 711 7.11 28.81 6.42
CA GLN A 711 5.77 29.26 6.02
C GLN A 711 5.29 30.47 6.83
N VAL A 712 5.50 30.46 8.14
CA VAL A 712 5.09 31.56 9.03
C VAL A 712 5.89 32.83 8.74
N LYS A 713 7.19 32.73 8.41
CA LYS A 713 8.01 33.87 7.95
C LYS A 713 7.48 34.50 6.66
N ALA A 714 6.87 33.69 5.78
CA ALA A 714 6.19 34.19 4.58
C ALA A 714 4.80 34.78 4.87
N GLY A 715 4.36 34.79 6.13
CA GLY A 715 3.06 35.33 6.57
C GLY A 715 1.89 34.36 6.40
N HIS A 716 2.15 33.09 6.10
CA HIS A 716 1.14 32.08 5.83
C HIS A 716 0.69 31.34 7.09
N GLN A 717 -0.57 30.87 7.10
CA GLN A 717 -1.09 29.98 8.14
C GLN A 717 -0.75 28.52 7.81
N VAL A 718 -0.45 27.74 8.85
CA VAL A 718 0.02 26.35 8.72
C VAL A 718 -0.87 25.41 9.54
N MET A 719 -1.23 24.28 8.95
CA MET A 719 -1.82 23.15 9.68
C MET A 719 -0.80 22.02 9.83
N VAL A 720 -0.63 21.51 11.04
CA VAL A 720 0.26 20.38 11.34
C VAL A 720 -0.59 19.19 11.76
N PHE A 721 -0.61 18.15 10.93
CA PHE A 721 -1.32 16.91 11.17
C PHE A 721 -0.45 15.92 11.95
N VAL A 722 -1.00 15.40 13.05
CA VAL A 722 -0.40 14.36 13.90
C VAL A 722 -1.38 13.20 14.09
N HIS A 723 -0.86 12.04 14.51
CA HIS A 723 -1.64 10.79 14.56
C HIS A 723 -2.29 10.48 15.91
N ALA A 724 -1.96 11.22 16.97
CA ALA A 724 -2.51 10.99 18.31
C ALA A 724 -3.04 12.29 18.92
N ARG A 725 -4.09 12.17 19.76
CA ARG A 725 -4.70 13.31 20.47
C ARG A 725 -3.67 13.99 21.38
N ASN A 726 -2.99 13.22 22.23
CA ASN A 726 -1.95 13.72 23.13
C ASN A 726 -0.75 14.33 22.36
N ALA A 727 -0.47 13.81 21.15
CA ALA A 727 0.59 14.34 20.31
C ALA A 727 0.27 15.74 19.74
N THR A 728 -0.99 16.16 19.68
CA THR A 728 -1.35 17.52 19.24
C THR A 728 -0.78 18.56 20.21
N VAL A 729 -1.03 18.37 21.50
CA VAL A 729 -0.57 19.24 22.58
C VAL A 729 0.96 19.18 22.69
N ARG A 730 1.54 17.98 22.71
CA ARG A 730 2.99 17.78 22.81
C ARG A 730 3.74 18.46 21.66
N THR A 731 3.24 18.33 20.43
CA THR A 731 3.84 18.96 19.26
C THR A 731 3.69 20.47 19.30
N ALA A 732 2.51 21.00 19.67
CA ALA A 732 2.30 22.44 19.81
C ALA A 732 3.27 23.04 20.85
N MET A 733 3.39 22.43 22.03
CA MET A 733 4.32 22.87 23.07
C MET A 733 5.78 22.77 22.62
N SER A 734 6.19 21.67 21.97
CA SER A 734 7.56 21.49 21.43
C SER A 734 7.91 22.59 20.40
N LEU A 735 6.97 22.96 19.52
CA LEU A 735 7.17 24.03 18.55
C LEU A 735 7.29 25.40 19.24
N ILE A 736 6.48 25.68 20.26
CA ILE A 736 6.55 26.93 21.05
C ILE A 736 7.88 27.03 21.81
N GLU A 737 8.30 25.96 22.48
CA GLU A 737 9.57 25.93 23.21
C GLU A 737 10.76 26.16 22.28
N ARG A 738 10.76 25.52 21.10
CA ARG A 738 11.79 25.74 20.07
C ARG A 738 11.77 27.18 19.54
N ALA A 739 10.59 27.76 19.33
CA ALA A 739 10.45 29.16 18.93
C ALA A 739 11.00 30.13 20.00
N LYS A 740 10.73 29.85 21.28
CA LYS A 740 11.24 30.64 22.41
C LYS A 740 12.76 30.50 22.55
N ASN A 741 13.29 29.28 22.50
CA ASN A 741 14.73 28.99 22.59
C ASN A 741 15.54 29.65 21.47
N ASN A 742 14.97 29.73 20.27
CA ASN A 742 15.62 30.35 19.10
C ASN A 742 15.34 31.87 18.97
N GLY A 743 14.56 32.47 19.88
CA GLY A 743 14.19 33.89 19.83
C GLY A 743 13.29 34.26 18.63
N GLN A 744 12.55 33.30 18.08
CA GLN A 744 11.74 33.44 16.86
C GLN A 744 10.22 33.46 17.13
N ILE A 745 9.80 33.50 18.40
CA ILE A 745 8.38 33.50 18.78
C ILE A 745 7.59 34.68 18.20
N SER A 746 8.25 35.81 17.94
CA SER A 746 7.63 37.02 17.38
C SER A 746 6.94 36.81 16.03
N TYR A 747 7.40 35.85 15.22
CA TYR A 747 6.78 35.53 13.93
C TYR A 747 5.45 34.78 14.08
N PHE A 748 5.25 34.08 15.19
CA PHE A 748 4.06 33.26 15.44
C PHE A 748 2.93 34.06 16.09
N LEU A 749 3.26 35.19 16.73
CA LEU A 749 2.28 36.01 17.41
C LEU A 749 1.25 36.59 16.42
N PRO A 750 -0.05 36.50 16.75
CA PRO A 750 -1.10 37.06 15.92
C PRO A 750 -1.06 38.58 15.91
N THR A 751 -1.56 39.17 14.82
CA THR A 751 -1.68 40.62 14.69
C THR A 751 -2.73 41.12 15.69
N GLN A 752 -2.31 41.97 16.63
CA GLN A 752 -3.12 42.51 17.72
C GLN A 752 -4.10 43.57 17.19
N GLY A 753 -5.22 43.12 16.59
CA GLY A 753 -6.33 43.98 16.17
C GLY A 753 -7.40 44.15 17.27
N PRO A 754 -8.38 45.06 17.11
CA PRO A 754 -9.48 45.23 18.07
C PRO A 754 -10.29 43.94 18.27
N ASP A 755 -10.41 43.10 17.23
CA ASP A 755 -11.11 41.81 17.29
C ASP A 755 -10.35 40.76 18.12
N TYR A 756 -9.02 40.90 18.27
CA TYR A 756 -8.20 39.96 19.04
C TYR A 756 -8.58 39.98 20.53
N GLY A 757 -8.87 41.16 21.10
CA GLY A 757 -9.28 41.27 22.50
C GLY A 757 -10.64 40.59 22.79
N HIS A 758 -11.52 40.49 21.79
CA HIS A 758 -12.75 39.71 21.90
C HIS A 758 -12.48 38.21 21.78
N ALA A 759 -11.64 37.80 20.84
CA ALA A 759 -11.21 36.41 20.68
C ALA A 759 -10.55 35.87 21.96
N GLU A 760 -9.65 36.63 22.58
CA GLU A 760 -8.99 36.24 23.82
C GLU A 760 -9.99 36.03 24.97
N LYS A 761 -10.97 36.93 25.12
CA LYS A 761 -12.05 36.76 26.12
C LYS A 761 -12.90 35.52 25.88
N GLN A 762 -13.14 35.13 24.62
CA GLN A 762 -13.86 33.90 24.31
C GLN A 762 -13.04 32.65 24.65
N VAL A 763 -11.74 32.66 24.32
CA VAL A 763 -10.82 31.56 24.66
C VAL A 763 -10.72 31.38 26.18
N GLN A 764 -10.61 32.46 26.95
CA GLN A 764 -10.55 32.38 28.41
C GLN A 764 -11.81 31.77 29.06
N LYS A 765 -12.96 31.82 28.39
CA LYS A 765 -14.20 31.16 28.82
C LYS A 765 -14.27 29.67 28.48
N SER A 766 -13.38 29.16 27.61
CA SER A 766 -13.35 27.74 27.26
C SER A 766 -12.99 26.88 28.48
N ARG A 767 -13.62 25.70 28.58
CA ARG A 767 -13.28 24.70 29.60
C ARG A 767 -11.94 24.03 29.31
N ASN A 768 -11.49 24.04 28.05
CA ASN A 768 -10.22 23.42 27.68
C ASN A 768 -9.03 24.27 28.11
N ARG A 769 -8.25 23.76 29.08
CA ARG A 769 -7.03 24.40 29.57
C ARG A 769 -5.94 24.51 28.50
N GLN A 770 -5.79 23.49 27.65
CA GLN A 770 -4.73 23.44 26.64
C GLN A 770 -4.91 24.52 25.58
N VAL A 771 -6.15 24.78 25.14
CA VAL A 771 -6.46 25.86 24.17
C VAL A 771 -6.15 27.24 24.77
N ARG A 772 -6.43 27.44 26.07
CA ARG A 772 -6.14 28.70 26.78
C ARG A 772 -4.64 28.97 26.92
N GLU A 773 -3.84 27.94 27.13
CA GLU A 773 -2.39 28.07 27.27
C GLU A 773 -1.69 28.31 25.92
N LEU A 774 -2.18 27.72 24.82
CA LEU A 774 -1.54 27.80 23.51
C LEU A 774 -1.91 29.06 22.70
N PHE A 775 -3.13 29.59 22.88
CA PHE A 775 -3.65 30.70 22.09
C PHE A 775 -2.80 31.99 22.13
N PRO A 776 -2.27 32.44 23.29
CA PRO A 776 -1.45 33.66 23.36
C PRO A 776 -0.18 33.60 22.52
N ASP A 777 0.39 32.41 22.34
CA ASP A 777 1.59 32.19 21.53
C ASP A 777 1.25 32.03 20.01
N GLY A 778 -0.03 32.14 19.62
CA GLY A 778 -0.50 32.02 18.23
C GLY A 778 -0.74 30.59 17.74
N PHE A 779 -0.77 29.63 18.67
CA PHE A 779 -0.99 28.21 18.42
C PHE A 779 -2.36 27.75 18.92
N SER A 780 -2.88 26.67 18.34
CA SER A 780 -4.04 25.97 18.91
C SER A 780 -4.04 24.50 18.50
N ILE A 781 -4.94 23.73 19.09
CA ILE A 781 -5.12 22.29 18.82
C ILE A 781 -6.53 21.99 18.31
N HIS A 782 -6.66 20.94 17.51
CA HIS A 782 -7.96 20.42 17.08
C HIS A 782 -7.95 18.89 16.95
N HIS A 783 -8.81 18.21 17.70
CA HIS A 783 -9.00 16.77 17.57
C HIS A 783 -10.43 16.37 17.95
N ALA A 784 -10.88 15.19 17.49
CA ALA A 784 -12.21 14.65 17.82
C ALA A 784 -12.47 14.53 19.34
N GLY A 785 -11.40 14.35 20.12
CA GLY A 785 -11.44 14.43 21.57
C GLY A 785 -11.51 15.86 22.13
N MET A 786 -12.19 16.79 21.47
CA MET A 786 -12.50 18.10 22.04
C MET A 786 -14.00 18.29 21.99
N LEU A 787 -14.54 19.02 22.96
CA LEU A 787 -15.95 19.40 22.95
C LEU A 787 -16.27 20.13 21.64
N ARG A 788 -17.46 19.86 21.08
CA ARG A 788 -17.89 20.46 19.80
C ARG A 788 -17.85 21.99 19.83
N GLN A 789 -18.20 22.59 20.98
CA GLN A 789 -18.14 24.04 21.18
C GLN A 789 -16.72 24.59 21.04
N ASP A 790 -15.73 23.92 21.62
CA ASP A 790 -14.32 24.33 21.53
C ASP A 790 -13.76 24.13 20.12
N ARG A 791 -14.15 23.06 19.42
CA ARG A 791 -13.77 22.85 18.00
C ARG A 791 -14.27 23.97 17.10
N ASN A 792 -15.56 24.32 17.20
CA ASN A 792 -16.15 25.42 16.44
C ASN A 792 -15.47 26.76 16.75
N LEU A 793 -15.09 26.99 18.01
CA LEU A 793 -14.34 28.18 18.42
C LEU A 793 -12.97 28.23 17.73
N VAL A 794 -12.18 27.15 17.80
CA VAL A 794 -10.85 27.08 17.18
C VAL A 794 -10.94 27.23 15.65
N GLU A 795 -11.93 26.62 15.01
CA GLU A 795 -12.17 26.75 13.57
C GLU A 795 -12.45 28.20 13.17
N SER A 796 -13.32 28.90 13.92
CA SER A 796 -13.62 30.32 13.72
C SER A 796 -12.36 31.18 13.88
N LEU A 797 -11.60 30.97 14.96
CA LEU A 797 -10.37 31.71 15.26
C LEU A 797 -9.29 31.51 14.18
N PHE A 798 -9.16 30.29 13.64
CA PHE A 798 -8.24 30.00 12.55
C PHE A 798 -8.70 30.65 11.24
N SER A 799 -9.99 30.59 10.92
CA SER A 799 -10.55 31.21 9.70
C SER A 799 -10.37 32.74 9.68
N ASN A 800 -10.46 33.39 10.86
CA ASN A 800 -10.26 34.84 11.02
C ASN A 800 -8.77 35.25 11.06
N GLY A 801 -7.83 34.30 11.01
CA GLY A 801 -6.41 34.59 11.00
C GLY A 801 -5.78 34.88 12.38
N HIS A 802 -6.51 34.65 13.47
CA HIS A 802 -6.01 34.83 14.84
C HIS A 802 -5.09 33.69 15.30
N ILE A 803 -5.13 32.54 14.63
CA ILE A 803 -4.22 31.40 14.87
C ILE A 803 -3.32 31.25 13.65
N LYS A 804 -2.00 31.22 13.85
CA LYS A 804 -1.02 31.03 12.77
C LYS A 804 -0.72 29.56 12.53
N VAL A 805 -0.63 28.78 13.60
CA VAL A 805 -0.32 27.35 13.54
C VAL A 805 -1.40 26.55 14.27
N LEU A 806 -2.06 25.66 13.54
CA LEU A 806 -3.06 24.76 14.09
C LEU A 806 -2.52 23.33 14.05
N VAL A 807 -2.40 22.68 15.22
CA VAL A 807 -1.98 21.27 15.29
C VAL A 807 -3.23 20.39 15.43
N CYS A 808 -3.47 19.51 14.46
CA CYS A 808 -4.70 18.74 14.39
C CYS A 808 -4.48 17.27 14.07
N THR A 809 -5.52 16.44 14.25
CA THR A 809 -5.52 15.06 13.75
C THR A 809 -6.21 14.96 12.38
N ALA A 810 -6.03 13.84 11.68
CA ALA A 810 -6.62 13.58 10.36
C ALA A 810 -8.14 13.80 10.30
N THR A 811 -8.84 13.66 11.44
CA THR A 811 -10.29 13.90 11.55
C THR A 811 -10.74 15.29 11.06
N LEU A 812 -9.90 16.32 11.18
CA LEU A 812 -10.21 17.66 10.67
C LEU A 812 -10.31 17.68 9.15
N ALA A 813 -9.44 16.94 8.45
CA ALA A 813 -9.40 16.91 6.99
C ALA A 813 -10.69 16.31 6.39
N TRP A 814 -11.34 15.41 7.13
CA TRP A 814 -12.61 14.79 6.75
C TRP A 814 -13.84 15.57 7.22
N GLY A 815 -13.76 16.22 8.38
CA GLY A 815 -14.94 16.73 9.08
C GLY A 815 -15.37 18.16 8.76
N VAL A 816 -14.45 19.04 8.34
CA VAL A 816 -14.72 20.49 8.22
C VAL A 816 -14.01 21.10 7.01
N ASN A 817 -14.67 22.01 6.31
CA ASN A 817 -14.06 22.77 5.22
C ASN A 817 -13.18 23.94 5.69
N LEU A 818 -12.07 23.64 6.36
CA LEU A 818 -11.09 24.63 6.82
C LEU A 818 -9.78 24.53 6.02
N PRO A 819 -9.53 25.39 5.03
CA PRO A 819 -8.28 25.40 4.27
C PRO A 819 -7.17 26.22 4.95
N ALA A 820 -5.91 25.84 4.70
CA ALA A 820 -4.71 26.57 5.11
C ALA A 820 -3.76 26.71 3.91
N HIS A 821 -2.85 27.69 3.92
CA HIS A 821 -1.89 27.82 2.80
C HIS A 821 -0.96 26.61 2.73
N ALA A 822 -0.39 26.22 3.87
CA ALA A 822 0.51 25.07 3.98
C ALA A 822 -0.03 24.03 4.96
N VAL A 823 0.15 22.76 4.61
CA VAL A 823 -0.25 21.61 5.42
C VAL A 823 0.94 20.68 5.59
N ILE A 824 1.22 20.27 6.82
CA ILE A 824 2.37 19.45 7.19
C ILE A 824 1.86 18.18 7.88
N ILE A 825 2.23 17.00 7.39
CA ILE A 825 1.97 15.72 8.05
C ILE A 825 3.23 15.32 8.81
N LYS A 826 3.15 15.31 10.15
CA LYS A 826 4.27 14.98 11.03
C LYS A 826 4.21 13.51 11.45
N GLY A 827 5.14 12.72 10.92
CA GLY A 827 5.15 11.27 11.06
C GLY A 827 4.09 10.63 10.17
N THR A 828 4.19 9.33 9.93
CA THR A 828 3.27 8.62 9.02
C THR A 828 2.84 7.25 9.55
N GLN A 829 3.03 7.02 10.85
CA GLN A 829 2.70 5.77 11.52
C GLN A 829 1.53 6.02 12.47
N ILE A 830 0.48 5.21 12.32
CA ILE A 830 -0.71 5.19 13.17
C ILE A 830 -0.73 3.86 13.91
N TYR A 831 -1.07 3.87 15.19
CA TYR A 831 -1.29 2.65 15.93
C TYR A 831 -2.67 2.05 15.60
N ALA A 832 -2.70 0.91 14.90
CA ALA A 832 -3.94 0.21 14.58
C ALA A 832 -4.30 -0.75 15.72
N ALA A 833 -5.25 -0.34 16.57
CA ALA A 833 -5.68 -1.10 17.74
C ALA A 833 -6.10 -2.55 17.42
N LYS A 834 -6.79 -2.75 16.29
CA LYS A 834 -7.26 -4.06 15.77
C LYS A 834 -6.12 -5.03 15.45
N ARG A 835 -5.01 -4.53 14.87
CA ARG A 835 -3.85 -5.34 14.46
C ARG A 835 -2.74 -5.37 15.53
N GLY A 836 -2.93 -4.66 16.64
CA GLY A 836 -1.95 -4.54 17.72
C GLY A 836 -0.60 -3.95 17.30
N SER A 837 -0.52 -3.29 16.14
CA SER A 837 0.72 -2.87 15.50
C SER A 837 0.62 -1.47 14.88
N PHE A 838 1.76 -0.84 14.64
CA PHE A 838 1.82 0.41 13.91
C PHE A 838 1.67 0.15 12.41
N VAL A 839 0.69 0.82 11.80
CA VAL A 839 0.38 0.76 10.37
C VAL A 839 0.68 2.12 9.76
N ASP A 840 1.10 2.12 8.50
CA ASP A 840 1.37 3.34 7.75
C ASP A 840 0.06 4.08 7.41
N LEU A 841 0.12 5.42 7.37
CA LEU A 841 -1.01 6.28 6.99
C LEU A 841 -1.46 5.97 5.56
N GLY A 842 -2.77 5.78 5.36
CA GLY A 842 -3.34 5.52 4.05
C GLY A 842 -3.12 6.68 3.08
N ILE A 843 -2.95 6.36 1.78
CA ILE A 843 -2.76 7.38 0.75
C ILE A 843 -3.99 8.30 0.61
N LEU A 844 -5.19 7.77 0.83
CA LEU A 844 -6.44 8.54 0.78
C LEU A 844 -6.47 9.62 1.86
N ASP A 845 -6.06 9.28 3.09
CA ASP A 845 -5.92 10.26 4.18
C ASP A 845 -4.92 11.36 3.83
N VAL A 846 -3.77 10.97 3.27
CA VAL A 846 -2.75 11.92 2.80
C VAL A 846 -3.33 12.88 1.77
N MET A 847 -4.03 12.35 0.75
CA MET A 847 -4.66 13.16 -0.29
C MET A 847 -5.76 14.07 0.26
N GLN A 848 -6.52 13.61 1.24
CA GLN A 848 -7.56 14.41 1.88
C GLN A 848 -6.96 15.56 2.71
N ILE A 849 -5.88 15.29 3.45
CA ILE A 849 -5.12 16.28 4.21
C ILE A 849 -4.50 17.31 3.26
N PHE A 850 -3.84 16.86 2.19
CA PHE A 850 -3.29 17.74 1.15
C PHE A 850 -4.37 18.54 0.43
N GLY A 851 -5.59 18.01 0.34
CA GLY A 851 -6.77 18.71 -0.13
C GLY A 851 -7.05 20.03 0.60
N ARG A 852 -6.60 20.17 1.85
CA ARG A 852 -6.76 21.40 2.66
C ARG A 852 -5.69 22.46 2.39
N ALA A 853 -4.65 22.15 1.63
CA ALA A 853 -3.57 23.09 1.30
C ALA A 853 -3.96 24.04 0.14
N GLY A 854 -3.81 25.34 0.33
CA GLY A 854 -4.19 26.40 -0.60
C GLY A 854 -5.63 26.87 -0.39
N ARG A 855 -5.80 28.12 0.06
CA ARG A 855 -7.10 28.76 0.25
C ARG A 855 -7.62 29.32 -1.07
N PRO A 856 -8.78 28.87 -1.57
CA PRO A 856 -9.39 29.46 -2.76
C PRO A 856 -9.55 30.98 -2.60
N GLN A 857 -9.24 31.75 -3.64
CA GLN A 857 -9.28 33.22 -3.69
C GLN A 857 -8.14 33.98 -2.97
N PHE A 858 -7.49 33.39 -1.96
CA PHE A 858 -6.42 34.05 -1.22
C PHE A 858 -5.02 33.65 -1.69
N ASP A 859 -4.81 32.36 -1.96
CA ASP A 859 -3.51 31.80 -2.24
C ASP A 859 -3.34 31.49 -3.74
N LYS A 860 -2.12 31.68 -4.27
CA LYS A 860 -1.79 31.36 -5.68
C LYS A 860 -1.44 29.88 -5.88
N PHE A 861 -0.84 29.28 -4.86
CA PHE A 861 -0.48 27.86 -4.78
C PHE A 861 -0.63 27.43 -3.31
N GLY A 862 -0.75 26.13 -3.07
CA GLY A 862 -0.70 25.52 -1.75
C GLY A 862 0.53 24.63 -1.62
N GLU A 863 0.99 24.40 -0.39
CA GLU A 863 2.15 23.53 -0.12
C GLU A 863 1.75 22.40 0.83
N GLY A 864 1.91 21.15 0.38
CA GLY A 864 1.71 19.94 1.17
C GLY A 864 3.06 19.32 1.51
N ILE A 865 3.36 19.14 2.79
CA ILE A 865 4.64 18.60 3.28
C ILE A 865 4.39 17.31 4.06
N ILE A 866 5.11 16.24 3.75
CA ILE A 866 5.08 14.99 4.51
C ILE A 866 6.44 14.75 5.15
N ILE A 867 6.45 14.55 6.47
CA ILE A 867 7.63 14.17 7.24
C ILE A 867 7.49 12.69 7.62
N THR A 868 8.37 11.87 7.08
CA THR A 868 8.36 10.41 7.24
C THR A 868 9.76 9.88 7.59
N THR A 869 9.85 8.62 7.98
CA THR A 869 11.14 7.91 8.04
C THR A 869 11.70 7.74 6.62
N HIS A 870 13.03 7.70 6.50
CA HIS A 870 13.71 7.54 5.20
C HIS A 870 13.28 6.25 4.48
N ASP A 871 13.06 5.16 5.21
CA ASP A 871 12.66 3.87 4.67
C ASP A 871 11.32 3.96 3.92
N LYS A 872 10.39 4.76 4.47
CA LYS A 872 9.04 4.95 3.95
C LYS A 872 8.92 6.07 2.93
N LEU A 873 9.96 6.89 2.74
CA LEU A 873 9.99 7.95 1.72
C LEU A 873 9.68 7.39 0.32
N SER A 874 10.35 6.30 -0.04
CA SER A 874 10.13 5.62 -1.32
C SER A 874 8.73 5.04 -1.45
N HIS A 875 8.17 4.54 -0.35
CA HIS A 875 6.81 4.01 -0.29
C HIS A 875 5.79 5.11 -0.60
N TYR A 876 5.83 6.26 0.09
CA TYR A 876 4.88 7.35 -0.17
C TYR A 876 5.03 8.00 -1.55
N LEU A 877 6.26 8.13 -2.06
CA LEU A 877 6.49 8.57 -3.43
C LEU A 877 5.92 7.57 -4.45
N SER A 878 6.06 6.27 -4.17
CA SER A 878 5.46 5.20 -4.97
C SER A 878 3.94 5.25 -4.91
N LEU A 879 3.34 5.41 -3.72
CA LEU A 879 1.87 5.46 -3.55
C LEU A 879 1.21 6.66 -4.23
N LEU A 880 1.92 7.77 -4.40
CA LEU A 880 1.41 8.94 -5.12
C LEU A 880 1.55 8.81 -6.63
N THR A 881 2.50 7.99 -7.10
CA THR A 881 2.79 7.78 -8.53
C THR A 881 2.10 6.53 -9.08
N GLN A 882 1.99 5.50 -8.26
CA GLN A 882 1.18 4.30 -8.47
C GLN A 882 -0.20 4.61 -7.92
N GLN A 883 -1.14 4.91 -8.81
CA GLN A 883 -2.53 5.11 -8.40
C GLN A 883 -3.06 3.78 -7.82
N ASN A 884 -3.04 3.62 -6.50
CA ASN A 884 -3.49 2.40 -5.83
C ASN A 884 -4.99 2.18 -6.04
N PRO A 885 -5.41 1.06 -6.66
CA PRO A 885 -6.83 0.79 -6.93
C PRO A 885 -7.63 0.72 -5.63
N ILE A 886 -8.86 1.23 -5.68
CA ILE A 886 -9.81 1.11 -4.57
C ILE A 886 -10.39 -0.30 -4.60
N GLU A 887 -10.06 -1.08 -3.58
CA GLU A 887 -10.59 -2.43 -3.37
C GLU A 887 -11.78 -2.44 -2.42
N SER A 888 -12.70 -3.39 -2.63
CA SER A 888 -13.86 -3.65 -1.76
C SER A 888 -13.45 -4.38 -0.48
N GLN A 889 -13.99 -3.94 0.68
CA GLN A 889 -13.88 -4.61 1.99
C GLN A 889 -15.12 -5.46 2.33
N PHE A 890 -16.01 -5.71 1.37
CA PHE A 890 -17.35 -6.27 1.64
C PHE A 890 -17.33 -7.68 2.24
N LEU A 891 -16.28 -8.48 1.95
CA LEU A 891 -16.14 -9.87 2.40
C LEU A 891 -16.23 -10.02 3.93
N GLU A 892 -15.64 -9.10 4.69
CA GLU A 892 -15.64 -9.15 6.16
C GLU A 892 -17.06 -8.97 6.74
N SER A 893 -17.87 -8.12 6.11
CA SER A 893 -19.24 -7.76 6.54
C SER A 893 -20.35 -8.51 5.80
N LEU A 894 -19.99 -9.47 4.96
CA LEU A 894 -20.93 -10.16 4.08
C LEU A 894 -22.03 -10.89 4.86
N ALA A 895 -21.71 -11.48 6.01
CA ALA A 895 -22.67 -12.18 6.86
C ALA A 895 -23.77 -11.24 7.37
N ASP A 896 -23.39 -10.07 7.88
CA ASP A 896 -24.33 -9.09 8.42
C ASP A 896 -25.22 -8.49 7.33
N ASN A 897 -24.63 -8.19 6.16
CA ASN A 897 -25.35 -7.64 5.02
C ASN A 897 -26.29 -8.67 4.38
N LEU A 898 -25.88 -9.94 4.27
CA LEU A 898 -26.76 -11.00 3.77
C LEU A 898 -27.94 -11.25 4.73
N ASN A 899 -27.68 -11.29 6.05
CA ASN A 899 -28.74 -11.38 7.05
C ASN A 899 -29.74 -10.22 6.93
N ALA A 900 -29.26 -9.02 6.65
CA ALA A 900 -30.11 -7.84 6.47
C ALA A 900 -31.06 -7.97 5.28
N GLU A 901 -30.56 -8.44 4.13
CA GLU A 901 -31.38 -8.67 2.93
C GLU A 901 -32.37 -9.84 3.12
N ILE A 902 -31.97 -10.89 3.84
CA ILE A 902 -32.87 -11.99 4.21
C ILE A 902 -33.97 -11.51 5.17
N ALA A 903 -33.63 -10.67 6.15
CA ALA A 903 -34.59 -10.09 7.09
C ALA A 903 -35.58 -9.13 6.41
N LEU A 904 -35.13 -8.39 5.39
CA LEU A 904 -35.96 -7.56 4.53
C LEU A 904 -36.89 -8.38 3.62
N GLY A 905 -36.57 -9.65 3.37
CA GLY A 905 -37.28 -10.51 2.43
C GLY A 905 -36.94 -10.21 0.96
N THR A 906 -35.90 -9.43 0.69
CA THR A 906 -35.39 -9.22 -0.67
C THR A 906 -34.65 -10.46 -1.16
N VAL A 907 -33.98 -11.20 -0.28
CA VAL A 907 -33.28 -12.45 -0.58
C VAL A 907 -33.96 -13.60 0.15
N THR A 908 -34.50 -14.56 -0.61
CA THR A 908 -35.18 -15.75 -0.06
C THR A 908 -34.46 -17.06 -0.36
N ASN A 909 -33.53 -17.06 -1.32
CA ASN A 909 -32.80 -18.26 -1.72
C ASN A 909 -31.37 -17.92 -2.19
N VAL A 910 -30.56 -18.95 -2.40
CA VAL A 910 -29.16 -18.82 -2.84
C VAL A 910 -29.05 -18.13 -4.21
N GLU A 911 -29.94 -18.41 -5.16
CA GLU A 911 -29.90 -17.78 -6.50
C GLU A 911 -30.14 -16.26 -6.42
N GLU A 912 -31.10 -15.84 -5.61
CA GLU A 912 -31.37 -14.43 -5.33
C GLU A 912 -30.22 -13.75 -4.60
N ALA A 913 -29.55 -14.46 -3.68
CA ALA A 913 -28.36 -13.96 -3.00
C ALA A 913 -27.19 -13.77 -3.99
N VAL A 914 -26.97 -14.71 -4.91
CA VAL A 914 -25.97 -14.59 -5.98
C VAL A 914 -26.29 -13.41 -6.89
N LYS A 915 -27.56 -13.22 -7.23
CA LYS A 915 -28.01 -12.03 -7.99
C LYS A 915 -27.79 -10.74 -7.20
N TRP A 916 -28.06 -10.73 -5.89
CA TRP A 916 -27.79 -9.57 -5.04
C TRP A 916 -26.30 -9.20 -5.01
N ILE A 917 -25.39 -10.17 -4.85
CA ILE A 917 -23.94 -9.93 -4.89
C ILE A 917 -23.52 -9.32 -6.23
N SER A 918 -24.22 -9.61 -7.34
CA SER A 918 -23.88 -9.03 -8.65
C SER A 918 -24.02 -7.49 -8.73
N TYR A 919 -24.78 -6.85 -7.83
CA TYR A 919 -24.88 -5.39 -7.76
C TYR A 919 -23.83 -4.76 -6.82
N THR A 920 -23.01 -5.56 -6.14
CA THR A 920 -21.99 -5.05 -5.22
C THR A 920 -20.72 -4.62 -5.94
N TYR A 921 -19.94 -3.75 -5.31
CA TYR A 921 -18.64 -3.36 -5.84
C TYR A 921 -17.63 -4.51 -5.73
N LEU A 922 -17.76 -5.35 -4.70
CA LEU A 922 -17.06 -6.63 -4.58
C LEU A 922 -17.11 -7.45 -5.88
N TYR A 923 -18.29 -7.62 -6.48
CA TYR A 923 -18.41 -8.39 -7.73
C TYR A 923 -17.62 -7.78 -8.89
N VAL A 924 -17.68 -6.46 -9.06
CA VAL A 924 -16.92 -5.76 -10.11
C VAL A 924 -15.42 -5.96 -9.89
N ARG A 925 -14.96 -5.83 -8.64
CA ARG A 925 -13.54 -5.98 -8.29
C ARG A 925 -13.03 -7.41 -8.38
N MET A 926 -13.82 -8.41 -8.01
CA MET A 926 -13.46 -9.82 -8.22
C MET A 926 -13.26 -10.16 -9.70
N ARG A 927 -13.97 -9.48 -10.61
CA ARG A 927 -13.79 -9.64 -12.05
C ARG A 927 -12.59 -8.85 -12.59
N ALA A 928 -12.36 -7.65 -12.08
CA ALA A 928 -11.26 -6.80 -12.52
C ALA A 928 -9.90 -7.28 -11.99
N ASN A 929 -9.85 -7.78 -10.76
CA ASN A 929 -8.63 -8.22 -10.08
C ASN A 929 -8.86 -9.50 -9.23
N PRO A 930 -9.06 -10.67 -9.86
CA PRO A 930 -9.42 -11.91 -9.15
C PRO A 930 -8.37 -12.37 -8.11
N LEU A 931 -7.08 -12.10 -8.34
CA LEU A 931 -6.00 -12.55 -7.46
C LEU A 931 -6.09 -11.96 -6.05
N VAL A 932 -6.49 -10.70 -5.92
CA VAL A 932 -6.63 -10.03 -4.60
C VAL A 932 -7.72 -10.69 -3.75
N TYR A 933 -8.73 -11.27 -4.40
CA TYR A 933 -9.84 -11.97 -3.75
C TYR A 933 -9.61 -13.48 -3.62
N GLY A 934 -8.37 -13.95 -3.79
CA GLY A 934 -8.03 -15.37 -3.68
C GLY A 934 -8.52 -16.25 -4.84
N ILE A 935 -8.96 -15.64 -5.95
CA ILE A 935 -9.43 -16.37 -7.13
C ILE A 935 -8.26 -16.58 -8.09
N SER A 936 -7.90 -17.85 -8.32
CA SER A 936 -6.85 -18.18 -9.27
C SER A 936 -7.27 -17.82 -10.71
N HIS A 937 -6.30 -17.43 -11.56
CA HIS A 937 -6.56 -17.17 -12.97
C HIS A 937 -7.21 -18.35 -13.71
N LYS A 938 -6.87 -19.59 -13.32
CA LYS A 938 -7.49 -20.81 -13.88
C LYS A 938 -8.98 -20.88 -13.53
N ALA A 939 -9.33 -20.61 -12.28
CA ALA A 939 -10.73 -20.59 -11.85
C ALA A 939 -11.54 -19.51 -12.57
N TYR A 940 -10.97 -18.31 -12.75
CA TYR A 940 -11.62 -17.23 -13.48
C TYR A 940 -11.85 -17.56 -14.97
N GLN A 941 -10.91 -18.25 -15.63
CA GLN A 941 -11.08 -18.68 -17.02
C GLN A 941 -12.22 -19.70 -17.18
N ILE A 942 -12.43 -20.56 -16.18
CA ILE A 942 -13.50 -21.56 -16.16
C ILE A 942 -14.86 -20.92 -15.85
N ASP A 943 -14.90 -19.91 -14.98
CA ASP A 943 -16.11 -19.17 -14.61
C ASP A 943 -15.91 -17.64 -14.71
N PRO A 944 -16.00 -17.06 -15.91
CA PRO A 944 -15.80 -15.62 -16.12
C PRO A 944 -16.85 -14.75 -15.40
N THR A 945 -18.04 -15.32 -15.13
CA THR A 945 -19.14 -14.65 -14.42
C THR A 945 -19.04 -14.79 -12.90
N LEU A 946 -18.13 -15.63 -12.41
CA LEU A 946 -17.99 -15.99 -10.99
C LEU A 946 -19.31 -16.47 -10.36
N ALA A 947 -20.17 -17.13 -11.13
CA ALA A 947 -21.45 -17.63 -10.64
C ALA A 947 -21.27 -18.71 -9.56
N LYS A 948 -20.45 -19.72 -9.84
CA LYS A 948 -20.19 -20.84 -8.91
C LYS A 948 -19.44 -20.38 -7.67
N HIS A 949 -18.49 -19.48 -7.86
CA HIS A 949 -17.72 -18.94 -6.74
C HIS A 949 -18.58 -18.11 -5.78
N ARG A 950 -19.49 -17.27 -6.31
CA ARG A 950 -20.47 -16.53 -5.49
C ARG A 950 -21.45 -17.46 -4.78
N GLU A 951 -21.91 -18.51 -5.46
CA GLU A 951 -22.78 -19.53 -4.87
C GLU A 951 -22.12 -20.21 -3.67
N GLN A 952 -20.86 -20.65 -3.82
CA GLN A 952 -20.09 -21.24 -2.72
C GLN A 952 -19.95 -20.28 -1.53
N LEU A 953 -19.64 -19.02 -1.81
CA LEU A 953 -19.49 -17.98 -0.80
C LEU A 953 -20.80 -17.69 -0.06
N VAL A 954 -21.94 -17.67 -0.77
CA VAL A 954 -23.27 -17.55 -0.15
C VAL A 954 -23.60 -18.76 0.73
N ILE A 955 -23.30 -19.98 0.26
CA ILE A 955 -23.57 -21.21 1.04
C ILE A 955 -22.72 -21.23 2.31
N GLU A 956 -21.44 -20.86 2.23
CA GLU A 956 -20.56 -20.78 3.40
C GLU A 956 -21.09 -19.78 4.45
N VAL A 957 -21.49 -18.59 4.01
CA VAL A 957 -22.07 -17.57 4.89
C VAL A 957 -23.44 -18.00 5.43
N GLY A 958 -24.27 -18.64 4.61
CA GLY A 958 -25.55 -19.21 5.01
C GLY A 958 -25.40 -20.22 6.15
N ARG A 959 -24.39 -21.10 6.07
CA ARG A 959 -24.05 -22.04 7.16
C ARG A 959 -23.63 -21.32 8.44
N LYS A 960 -22.83 -20.26 8.36
CA LYS A 960 -22.40 -19.47 9.52
C LYS A 960 -23.62 -18.82 10.20
N LEU A 961 -24.49 -18.18 9.44
CA LEU A 961 -25.70 -17.53 9.95
C LEU A 961 -26.70 -18.54 10.56
N ASP A 962 -26.83 -19.74 9.98
CA ASP A 962 -27.67 -20.82 10.50
C ASP A 962 -27.11 -21.39 11.82
N LYS A 963 -25.79 -21.58 11.91
CA LYS A 963 -25.10 -21.97 13.16
C LYS A 963 -25.37 -20.97 14.30
N ALA A 964 -25.34 -19.68 14.00
CA ALA A 964 -25.68 -18.62 14.96
C ALA A 964 -27.19 -18.41 15.14
N ARG A 965 -28.05 -19.27 14.56
CA ARG A 965 -29.52 -19.22 14.68
C ARG A 965 -30.15 -17.90 14.19
N MET A 966 -29.45 -17.14 13.36
CA MET A 966 -29.94 -15.88 12.78
C MET A 966 -30.84 -16.10 11.57
N ILE A 967 -30.59 -17.18 10.83
CA ILE A 967 -31.44 -17.65 9.75
C ILE A 967 -31.71 -19.15 9.95
N ARG A 968 -32.69 -19.68 9.21
CA ARG A 968 -32.82 -21.10 8.94
C ARG A 968 -32.43 -21.35 7.48
N PHE A 969 -31.41 -22.17 7.26
CA PHE A 969 -30.91 -22.48 5.93
C PHE A 969 -31.13 -23.95 5.58
N GLU A 970 -31.92 -24.22 4.54
CA GLU A 970 -32.08 -25.59 4.02
C GLU A 970 -31.14 -25.78 2.81
N GLU A 971 -30.01 -26.47 3.02
CA GLU A 971 -28.98 -26.63 1.97
C GLU A 971 -29.49 -27.35 0.72
N ARG A 972 -30.44 -28.28 0.87
CA ARG A 972 -30.96 -29.07 -0.25
C ARG A 972 -31.80 -28.23 -1.22
N THR A 973 -32.54 -27.26 -0.71
CA THR A 973 -33.41 -26.37 -1.50
C THR A 973 -32.77 -25.02 -1.77
N GLY A 974 -31.71 -24.68 -1.02
CA GLY A 974 -31.08 -23.35 -1.07
C GLY A 974 -31.96 -22.25 -0.50
N TYR A 975 -32.96 -22.58 0.32
CA TYR A 975 -33.92 -21.61 0.84
C TYR A 975 -33.47 -21.00 2.17
N PHE A 976 -33.67 -19.69 2.32
CA PHE A 976 -33.39 -18.91 3.52
C PHE A 976 -34.69 -18.47 4.18
N SER A 977 -34.77 -18.64 5.50
CA SER A 977 -35.85 -18.10 6.32
C SER A 977 -35.28 -17.29 7.48
N SER A 978 -35.71 -16.04 7.62
CA SER A 978 -35.25 -15.15 8.69
C SER A 978 -35.82 -15.56 10.06
N THR A 979 -34.99 -15.62 11.09
CA THR A 979 -35.44 -15.77 12.49
C THR A 979 -35.63 -14.41 13.15
N ASP A 980 -36.32 -14.38 14.30
CA ASP A 980 -36.50 -13.13 15.05
C ASP A 980 -35.16 -12.57 15.58
N LEU A 981 -34.18 -13.44 15.84
CA LEU A 981 -32.80 -13.02 16.15
C LEU A 981 -32.16 -12.33 14.95
N GLY A 982 -32.26 -12.90 13.75
CA GLY A 982 -31.74 -12.29 12.52
C GLY A 982 -32.39 -10.93 12.22
N ARG A 983 -33.70 -10.80 12.40
CA ARG A 983 -34.43 -9.53 12.27
C ARG A 983 -33.97 -8.51 13.29
N THR A 984 -33.79 -8.91 14.54
CA THR A 984 -33.31 -8.04 15.62
C THR A 984 -31.90 -7.53 15.31
N ALA A 985 -30.99 -8.43 14.93
CA ALA A 985 -29.63 -8.06 14.53
C ALA A 985 -29.62 -7.08 13.34
N SER A 986 -30.44 -7.32 12.32
CA SER A 986 -30.57 -6.43 11.16
C SER A 986 -31.11 -5.03 11.55
N HIS A 987 -32.17 -4.98 12.36
CA HIS A 987 -32.83 -3.73 12.75
C HIS A 987 -31.99 -2.85 13.69
N TYR A 988 -31.15 -3.47 14.51
CA TYR A 988 -30.29 -2.79 15.48
C TYR A 988 -28.82 -2.73 15.06
N TYR A 989 -28.48 -3.23 13.86
CA TYR A 989 -27.14 -3.19 13.30
C TYR A 989 -26.08 -3.89 14.16
N ILE A 990 -26.47 -5.03 14.76
CA ILE A 990 -25.61 -5.85 15.64
C ILE A 990 -24.84 -6.85 14.78
N LYS A 991 -23.53 -6.98 15.01
CA LYS A 991 -22.68 -7.91 14.28
C LYS A 991 -23.01 -9.37 14.56
N TYR A 992 -22.75 -10.23 13.57
CA TYR A 992 -22.87 -11.67 13.65
C TYR A 992 -22.13 -12.28 14.86
N ASN A 993 -20.86 -11.91 15.10
CA ASN A 993 -20.09 -12.52 16.20
C ASN A 993 -20.64 -12.12 17.58
N THR A 994 -21.21 -10.92 17.71
CA THR A 994 -21.88 -10.48 18.94
C THR A 994 -23.12 -11.33 19.20
N ILE A 995 -23.92 -11.64 18.17
CA ILE A 995 -25.08 -12.55 18.31
C ILE A 995 -24.64 -13.99 18.62
N GLU A 996 -23.56 -14.48 18.03
CA GLU A 996 -23.00 -15.80 18.38
C GLU A 996 -22.60 -15.86 19.86
N THR A 997 -21.87 -14.84 20.34
CA THR A 997 -21.47 -14.70 21.75
C THR A 997 -22.68 -14.58 22.68
N PHE A 998 -23.69 -13.80 22.28
CA PHE A 998 -24.91 -13.63 23.05
C PHE A 998 -25.72 -14.93 23.14
N ASN A 999 -25.81 -15.70 22.06
CA ASN A 999 -26.51 -16.99 22.08
C ASN A 999 -25.82 -18.03 22.96
N GLU A 1000 -24.50 -17.97 23.14
CA GLU A 1000 -23.77 -18.84 24.04
C GLU A 1000 -23.92 -18.44 25.52
N LEU A 1001 -24.07 -17.13 25.78
CA LEU A 1001 -24.06 -16.59 27.14
C LEU A 1001 -25.45 -16.30 27.74
N PHE A 1002 -26.48 -16.07 26.90
CA PHE A 1002 -27.84 -15.80 27.38
C PHE A 1002 -28.52 -17.07 27.89
N ASP A 1003 -29.09 -16.95 29.10
CA ASP A 1003 -29.94 -17.97 29.71
C ASP A 1003 -31.05 -17.27 30.52
N ALA A 1004 -32.20 -17.93 30.70
CA ALA A 1004 -33.37 -17.39 31.38
C ALA A 1004 -33.13 -17.11 32.88
N HIS A 1005 -32.07 -17.68 33.45
CA HIS A 1005 -31.70 -17.55 34.87
C HIS A 1005 -30.66 -16.45 35.16
N LYS A 1006 -30.23 -15.69 34.14
CA LYS A 1006 -29.20 -14.65 34.30
C LYS A 1006 -29.73 -13.42 35.04
N THR A 1007 -28.91 -12.87 35.92
CA THR A 1007 -29.22 -11.65 36.69
C THR A 1007 -28.88 -10.39 35.90
N GLU A 1008 -29.33 -9.21 36.37
CA GLU A 1008 -28.99 -7.93 35.74
C GLU A 1008 -27.48 -7.72 35.64
N SER A 1009 -26.71 -8.05 36.69
CA SER A 1009 -25.25 -7.97 36.68
C SER A 1009 -24.62 -8.85 35.58
N ASP A 1010 -25.19 -10.04 35.34
CA ASP A 1010 -24.75 -10.90 34.24
C ASP A 1010 -25.06 -10.29 32.88
N ILE A 1011 -26.21 -9.61 32.72
CA ILE A 1011 -26.58 -8.94 31.46
C ILE A 1011 -25.56 -7.84 31.14
N PHE A 1012 -25.21 -7.00 32.11
CA PHE A 1012 -24.16 -5.98 31.93
C PHE A 1012 -22.82 -6.61 31.54
N ALA A 1013 -22.46 -7.73 32.17
CA ALA A 1013 -21.24 -8.47 31.85
C ALA A 1013 -21.25 -9.06 30.44
N ILE A 1014 -22.39 -9.54 29.96
CA ILE A 1014 -22.56 -10.08 28.60
C ILE A 1014 -22.48 -8.96 27.57
N VAL A 1015 -23.21 -7.86 27.78
CA VAL A 1015 -23.18 -6.69 26.89
C VAL A 1015 -21.77 -6.14 26.76
N SER A 1016 -21.02 -6.07 27.86
CA SER A 1016 -19.63 -5.58 27.86
C SER A 1016 -18.64 -6.45 27.08
N LYS A 1017 -19.04 -7.65 26.64
CA LYS A 1017 -18.25 -8.55 25.78
C LYS A 1017 -18.61 -8.47 24.29
N ALA A 1018 -19.46 -7.53 23.90
CA ALA A 1018 -19.83 -7.34 22.50
C ALA A 1018 -18.62 -6.91 21.64
N GLU A 1019 -18.55 -7.40 20.39
CA GLU A 1019 -17.44 -7.12 19.46
C GLU A 1019 -17.38 -5.64 19.06
N GLU A 1020 -18.50 -4.92 19.17
CA GLU A 1020 -18.60 -3.48 18.95
C GLU A 1020 -17.65 -2.69 19.88
N PHE A 1021 -17.27 -3.26 21.02
CA PHE A 1021 -16.41 -2.62 22.02
C PHE A 1021 -14.93 -2.98 21.94
N ASP A 1022 -14.50 -3.81 20.98
CA ASP A 1022 -13.10 -4.25 20.82
C ASP A 1022 -12.09 -3.09 20.66
N GLN A 1023 -12.57 -1.92 20.24
CA GLN A 1023 -11.73 -0.72 20.10
C GLN A 1023 -11.38 -0.06 21.44
N ILE A 1024 -12.13 -0.34 22.51
CA ILE A 1024 -11.92 0.25 23.83
C ILE A 1024 -10.80 -0.49 24.54
N LYS A 1025 -9.76 0.27 24.93
CA LYS A 1025 -8.65 -0.22 25.74
C LYS A 1025 -8.58 0.54 27.05
N VAL A 1026 -8.09 -0.13 28.09
CA VAL A 1026 -7.80 0.49 29.39
C VAL A 1026 -6.47 1.24 29.28
N ARG A 1027 -6.42 2.48 29.78
CA ARG A 1027 -5.22 3.32 29.82
C ARG A 1027 -4.77 3.46 31.28
N GLU A 1028 -3.45 3.45 31.53
CA GLU A 1028 -2.89 3.53 32.90
C GLU A 1028 -3.36 4.81 33.63
N GLU A 1029 -3.45 5.93 32.92
CA GLU A 1029 -3.89 7.23 33.44
C GLU A 1029 -5.37 7.30 33.86
N GLU A 1030 -6.18 6.31 33.48
CA GLU A 1030 -7.62 6.26 33.75
C GLU A 1030 -7.96 5.35 34.92
N ILE A 1031 -7.03 4.51 35.37
CA ILE A 1031 -7.30 3.44 36.34
C ILE A 1031 -7.75 4.02 37.68
N GLU A 1032 -7.08 5.06 38.17
CA GLU A 1032 -7.45 5.72 39.44
C GLU A 1032 -8.87 6.30 39.38
N GLU A 1033 -9.23 6.95 38.26
CA GLU A 1033 -10.58 7.48 38.07
C GLU A 1033 -11.60 6.35 37.94
N LEU A 1034 -11.30 5.28 37.18
CA LEU A 1034 -12.18 4.12 37.05
C LEU A 1034 -12.43 3.43 38.39
N ASP A 1035 -11.43 3.37 39.28
CA ASP A 1035 -11.60 2.85 40.65
C ASP A 1035 -12.55 3.73 41.47
N THR A 1036 -12.42 5.05 41.36
CA THR A 1036 -13.37 5.97 42.02
C THR A 1036 -14.79 5.85 41.45
N LEU A 1037 -14.92 5.63 40.14
CA LEU A 1037 -16.22 5.45 39.50
C LEU A 1037 -16.88 4.13 39.91
N LEU A 1038 -16.08 3.06 39.98
CA LEU A 1038 -16.51 1.74 40.46
C LEU A 1038 -17.01 1.80 41.89
N SER A 1039 -16.36 2.56 42.79
CA SER A 1039 -16.78 2.65 44.19
C SER A 1039 -17.99 3.56 44.39
N ASN A 1040 -18.12 4.63 43.59
CA ASN A 1040 -19.09 5.70 43.85
C ASN A 1040 -20.38 5.57 43.04
N PHE A 1041 -20.33 5.03 41.82
CA PHE A 1041 -21.47 5.06 40.88
C PHE A 1041 -21.94 3.68 40.40
N CYS A 1042 -21.15 2.62 40.57
CA CYS A 1042 -21.55 1.26 40.20
C CYS A 1042 -22.27 0.55 41.35
N GLU A 1043 -23.56 0.26 41.19
CA GLU A 1043 -24.34 -0.52 42.16
C GLU A 1043 -24.18 -2.04 41.96
N LEU A 1044 -23.91 -2.47 40.72
CA LEU A 1044 -23.77 -3.88 40.35
C LEU A 1044 -22.29 -4.26 40.22
N SER A 1045 -21.98 -5.50 40.57
CA SER A 1045 -20.63 -6.04 40.38
C SER A 1045 -20.22 -5.96 38.91
N ALA A 1046 -19.08 -5.33 38.66
CA ALA A 1046 -18.45 -5.26 37.35
C ALA A 1046 -17.38 -6.38 37.25
N PRO A 1047 -17.72 -7.58 36.76
CA PRO A 1047 -16.74 -8.63 36.57
C PRO A 1047 -15.64 -8.14 35.62
N GLY A 1048 -14.38 -8.37 35.99
CA GLY A 1048 -13.20 -7.90 35.25
C GLY A 1048 -12.47 -6.71 35.88
N GLY A 1049 -13.11 -5.96 36.79
CA GLY A 1049 -12.47 -4.82 37.46
C GLY A 1049 -12.00 -3.71 36.52
N VAL A 1050 -11.13 -2.82 37.01
CA VAL A 1050 -10.66 -1.64 36.26
C VAL A 1050 -9.61 -1.95 35.19
N GLU A 1051 -8.90 -3.08 35.31
CA GLU A 1051 -7.78 -3.43 34.43
C GLU A 1051 -8.23 -4.05 33.10
N ASN A 1052 -9.41 -4.66 33.05
CA ASN A 1052 -9.92 -5.33 31.85
C ASN A 1052 -10.81 -4.40 31.01
N SER A 1053 -10.78 -4.56 29.68
CA SER A 1053 -11.61 -3.76 28.75
C SER A 1053 -13.11 -3.93 29.02
N TYR A 1054 -13.58 -5.17 29.17
CA TYR A 1054 -15.00 -5.45 29.47
C TYR A 1054 -15.41 -4.94 30.86
N GLY A 1055 -14.48 -4.89 31.83
CA GLY A 1055 -14.74 -4.30 33.13
C GLY A 1055 -14.88 -2.77 33.04
N LYS A 1056 -13.97 -2.11 32.33
CA LYS A 1056 -14.06 -0.67 32.00
C LYS A 1056 -15.40 -0.33 31.31
N ILE A 1057 -15.83 -1.11 30.32
CA ILE A 1057 -17.10 -0.88 29.61
C ILE A 1057 -18.29 -0.97 30.57
N ASN A 1058 -18.29 -1.98 31.43
CA ASN A 1058 -19.35 -2.16 32.43
C ASN A 1058 -19.42 -0.97 33.41
N ILE A 1059 -18.26 -0.55 33.93
CA ILE A 1059 -18.16 0.62 34.83
C ILE A 1059 -18.70 1.88 34.13
N LEU A 1060 -18.29 2.12 32.89
CA LEU A 1060 -18.72 3.30 32.13
C LEU A 1060 -20.21 3.28 31.82
N LEU A 1061 -20.78 2.12 31.49
CA LEU A 1061 -22.21 1.97 31.22
C LEU A 1061 -23.05 2.22 32.47
N GLN A 1062 -22.66 1.63 33.62
CA GLN A 1062 -23.32 1.88 34.90
C GLN A 1062 -23.19 3.36 35.32
N THR A 1063 -21.99 3.93 35.21
CA THR A 1063 -21.74 5.34 35.53
C THR A 1063 -22.62 6.26 34.68
N TYR A 1064 -22.80 5.96 33.40
CA TYR A 1064 -23.67 6.73 32.50
C TYR A 1064 -25.14 6.67 32.95
N ILE A 1065 -25.63 5.49 33.33
CA ILE A 1065 -27.00 5.29 33.84
C ILE A 1065 -27.20 6.04 35.17
N SER A 1066 -26.22 5.95 36.07
CA SER A 1066 -26.19 6.65 37.36
C SER A 1066 -25.97 8.16 37.23
N ARG A 1067 -25.71 8.68 36.03
CA ARG A 1067 -25.35 10.08 35.74
C ARG A 1067 -24.15 10.58 36.55
N GLY A 1068 -23.16 9.72 36.73
CA GLY A 1068 -21.91 10.05 37.41
C GLY A 1068 -21.11 11.10 36.64
N GLU A 1069 -20.39 11.94 37.38
CA GLU A 1069 -19.47 12.92 36.79
C GLU A 1069 -18.16 12.21 36.44
N VAL A 1070 -17.73 12.41 35.20
CA VAL A 1070 -16.46 11.89 34.67
C VAL A 1070 -15.58 13.10 34.37
N ASP A 1071 -14.39 13.12 34.95
CA ASP A 1071 -13.46 14.25 34.88
C ASP A 1071 -12.51 14.12 33.69
N SER A 1072 -12.05 12.90 33.40
CA SER A 1072 -11.16 12.71 32.25
C SER A 1072 -11.92 12.81 30.94
N PHE A 1073 -11.58 13.87 30.20
CA PHE A 1073 -11.16 13.78 28.80
C PHE A 1073 -11.66 12.53 28.04
N SER A 1074 -10.78 11.54 28.12
CA SER A 1074 -10.83 10.29 27.38
C SER A 1074 -11.96 9.38 27.84
N LEU A 1075 -12.23 9.31 29.14
CA LEU A 1075 -13.34 8.53 29.69
C LEU A 1075 -14.70 9.14 29.33
N ILE A 1076 -14.84 10.47 29.22
CA ILE A 1076 -16.06 11.11 28.70
C ILE A 1076 -16.32 10.66 27.26
N SER A 1077 -15.27 10.59 26.44
CA SER A 1077 -15.36 10.11 25.05
C SER A 1077 -15.71 8.62 24.97
N ASP A 1078 -15.10 7.78 25.82
CA ASP A 1078 -15.34 6.34 25.84
C ASP A 1078 -16.74 6.03 26.41
N SER A 1079 -17.18 6.73 27.46
CA SER A 1079 -18.54 6.66 28.01
C SER A 1079 -19.59 7.05 26.97
N ALA A 1080 -19.36 8.13 26.23
CA ALA A 1080 -20.25 8.54 25.15
C ALA A 1080 -20.32 7.52 24.00
N TYR A 1081 -19.21 6.82 23.71
CA TYR A 1081 -19.19 5.75 22.70
C TYR A 1081 -19.90 4.49 23.19
N VAL A 1082 -19.71 4.08 24.45
CA VAL A 1082 -20.42 2.93 25.04
C VAL A 1082 -21.92 3.17 25.14
N ALA A 1083 -22.33 4.41 25.41
CA ALA A 1083 -23.73 4.79 25.50
C ALA A 1083 -24.42 4.97 24.13
N GLN A 1084 -23.65 5.25 23.07
CA GLN A 1084 -24.13 5.44 21.69
C GLN A 1084 -24.31 4.10 20.98
#